data_AF-A0A817NPX4-F1
#
_entry.id   AF-A0A817NPX4-F1
#
_cell.length_a   1.000
_cell.length_b   1.000
_cell.length_c   1.000
_cell.angle_alpha   90.00
_cell.angle_beta   90.00
_cell.angle_gamma   90.00
#
_symmetry.space_group_name_H-M   'P 1'
#
loop_
_entity.id
_entity.type
_entity.pdbx_description
1 polymer ?
#
loop_
_entity_poly.entity_id
_entity_poly.type
_entity_poly.pdbx_seq_one_letter_code
_entity_poly.pdbx_strand_id
1 'polypeptide(L)'
;MRRTLTSFLLLHWLTIGHLSIAQDIPDTEYEQVIAERYLFGSNANESTIWPVLNNINYVWQAASLPQYHSQASEGVWLLSQTLNNKADRDLSSEMFQMSWMSLSANGTLIHLSEISIDNNNSFLVSSHDEMTASSYSAALITPTDVQFILCDQNDATSCRIIKTVTFPSVLSNTTKINYGLFIDNLGHAGWLYIAADTGLHGLDLLTMTVYPYVNSINVSVSSLAWSLKHQTIFAGTQAKLWLQQYGTGNEGWRFEHVNAFIDTPITSLAYNNGQDKLWIGQNTGITLLSPLIMSTGQFHWYFSRLAGQISNPGSDIGHLPFTNITVLSVSHSKSFDNRVWLGAVRGVMRFDSNASELDTWRVFNSARYMPSRQSQVNVSSLAVLSRPNGTPSALGSAAVVVTNRGLAVLRFEMWTLARKADHFQAFFDQPGRHDKYGLVSGCDMSSWGDTRTCVKGPDDNDGLWTSMYLGGQVFRYALTRDPMVKAQAWRNFEALELLNQVSGIPGYPGRSFAKRSDFPPDPAWHPSPINSTLQFKGDTSSDEIVGHEFVYPLVHDLLAENDDERQRAYILPYKITDHILTHNWYLIGENHTHTTWGIWNPIQINDDSFYQETRGLNSLQILAFLVQTYAYSGDERFLAGANLLVDFYQYDVNLINEKTIAVCDNSFSDDELAYLSYFTLVHGFHTVASSTVLTPDQKQHAQTLIERLSEYMKIGLNLSHKYKQMEKSPFYNFIYCYVSGQVNETRQLFRKRSVSSSASSDFDCSSLSMDGVWYLRRWPLELINWQQFNSDRLDVLINVPAACDSSKESLTPLPPDERSTQLWNSGVYDLDDGNGLYEEYPASYLLSYWGMRYFNLLG
;
A
#
# COMPACT_ATOMS: atom_id res chain seq x y z
N MET A 1 -75.08 -23.27 -17.18
CA MET A 1 -75.37 -21.96 -16.53
C MET A 1 -74.55 -21.87 -15.26
N ARG A 2 -73.83 -20.75 -15.07
CA ARG A 2 -73.39 -20.13 -13.79
C ARG A 2 -72.62 -21.03 -12.80
N ARG A 3 -71.28 -20.97 -12.73
CA ARG A 3 -70.43 -20.02 -11.96
C ARG A 3 -70.92 -19.71 -10.54
N THR A 4 -70.24 -20.30 -9.54
CA THR A 4 -69.79 -19.65 -8.28
C THR A 4 -68.67 -20.48 -7.63
N LEU A 5 -67.74 -19.77 -6.99
CA LEU A 5 -66.43 -20.17 -6.45
C LEU A 5 -66.47 -21.27 -5.38
N THR A 6 -65.45 -22.15 -5.35
CA THR A 6 -64.31 -22.10 -4.41
C THR A 6 -63.36 -23.29 -4.62
N SER A 7 -62.04 -23.04 -4.53
CA SER A 7 -60.97 -23.92 -4.02
C SER A 7 -59.71 -24.03 -4.91
N PHE A 8 -58.63 -23.47 -4.35
CA PHE A 8 -57.21 -23.85 -4.43
C PHE A 8 -56.51 -24.00 -5.80
N LEU A 9 -55.68 -23.02 -6.11
CA LEU A 9 -54.52 -23.15 -6.99
C LEU A 9 -53.31 -22.51 -6.30
N LEU A 10 -52.39 -23.36 -5.81
CA LEU A 10 -51.03 -22.96 -5.48
C LEU A 10 -50.32 -22.56 -6.77
N LEU A 11 -49.91 -21.30 -6.88
CA LEU A 11 -48.89 -20.87 -7.85
C LEU A 11 -47.52 -21.36 -7.37
N HIS A 12 -46.92 -22.30 -8.09
CA HIS A 12 -45.47 -22.48 -8.06
C HIS A 12 -44.85 -21.43 -8.99
N TRP A 13 -44.15 -20.45 -8.39
CA TRP A 13 -43.22 -19.59 -9.11
C TRP A 13 -41.93 -20.38 -9.39
N LEU A 14 -41.61 -20.57 -10.66
CA LEU A 14 -40.28 -20.93 -11.13
C LEU A 14 -39.36 -19.73 -10.89
N THR A 15 -38.58 -19.76 -9.81
CA THR A 15 -37.41 -18.91 -9.67
C THR A 15 -36.31 -19.47 -10.57
N ILE A 16 -36.21 -18.92 -11.78
CA ILE A 16 -34.98 -18.98 -12.57
C ILE A 16 -33.95 -18.16 -11.80
N GLY A 17 -32.93 -18.82 -11.26
CA GLY A 17 -31.81 -18.15 -10.62
C GLY A 17 -31.12 -17.23 -11.61
N HIS A 18 -31.25 -15.92 -11.41
CA HIS A 18 -30.35 -14.94 -12.01
C HIS A 18 -28.97 -15.15 -11.41
N LEU A 19 -28.12 -15.90 -12.12
CA LEU A 19 -26.69 -15.93 -11.89
C LEU A 19 -26.13 -14.55 -12.26
N SER A 20 -25.54 -13.89 -11.26
CA SER A 20 -24.75 -12.67 -11.38
C SER A 20 -23.74 -12.82 -12.52
N ILE A 21 -23.96 -12.11 -13.62
CA ILE A 21 -22.87 -11.76 -14.53
C ILE A 21 -22.07 -10.73 -13.75
N ALA A 22 -20.77 -11.00 -13.52
CA ALA A 22 -19.86 -10.06 -12.87
C ALA A 22 -20.14 -8.65 -13.42
N GLN A 23 -20.58 -7.75 -12.55
CA GLN A 23 -20.73 -6.35 -12.94
C GLN A 23 -19.37 -5.90 -13.45
N ASP A 24 -19.34 -5.23 -14.60
CA ASP A 24 -18.14 -4.51 -15.04
C ASP A 24 -17.68 -3.68 -13.84
N ILE A 25 -16.46 -3.93 -13.35
CA ILE A 25 -15.84 -3.10 -12.33
C ILE A 25 -15.13 -2.00 -13.12
N PRO A 26 -15.73 -0.80 -13.29
CA PRO A 26 -15.08 0.25 -14.06
C PRO A 26 -13.69 0.54 -13.48
N ASP A 27 -12.74 0.88 -14.35
CA ASP A 27 -11.42 1.39 -13.96
C ASP A 27 -11.60 2.80 -13.36
N THR A 28 -12.20 2.87 -12.17
CA THR A 28 -12.55 4.12 -11.52
C THR A 28 -11.32 4.75 -10.92
N GLU A 29 -11.30 6.08 -10.97
CA GLU A 29 -10.28 6.84 -10.28
C GLU A 29 -10.30 6.57 -8.77
N TYR A 30 -9.12 6.52 -8.17
CA TYR A 30 -8.88 6.42 -6.73
C TYR A 30 -7.72 7.32 -6.33
N GLU A 31 -7.60 7.55 -5.03
CA GLU A 31 -6.57 8.41 -4.47
C GLU A 31 -5.24 7.66 -4.30
N GLN A 32 -4.21 8.04 -5.06
CA GLN A 32 -2.85 7.54 -4.92
C GLN A 32 -2.00 8.57 -4.17
N VAL A 33 -1.24 8.11 -3.17
CA VAL A 33 -0.32 8.96 -2.42
C VAL A 33 1.02 9.06 -3.15
N ILE A 34 1.57 10.28 -3.20
CA ILE A 34 2.91 10.62 -3.64
C ILE A 34 3.63 11.27 -2.45
N ALA A 35 4.79 10.74 -2.07
CA ALA A 35 5.54 11.23 -0.93
C ALA A 35 6.89 11.82 -1.38
N GLU A 36 7.14 13.07 -1.02
CA GLU A 36 8.46 13.70 -1.16
C GLU A 36 9.07 13.95 0.21
N ARG A 37 10.39 13.75 0.31
CA ARG A 37 11.13 13.83 1.57
C ARG A 37 12.27 14.82 1.38
N TYR A 38 12.34 15.82 2.24
CA TYR A 38 13.37 16.86 2.23
C TYR A 38 14.13 16.81 3.55
N LEU A 39 15.46 16.75 3.52
CA LEU A 39 16.30 16.70 4.72
C LEU A 39 16.73 18.11 5.15
N PHE A 40 16.85 18.34 6.45
CA PHE A 40 17.56 19.51 6.96
C PHE A 40 19.08 19.33 6.81
N GLY A 41 19.83 20.43 6.72
CA GLY A 41 21.27 20.38 6.46
C GLY A 41 22.07 19.52 7.45
N SER A 42 21.67 19.51 8.72
CA SER A 42 22.27 18.69 9.78
C SER A 42 22.04 17.18 9.63
N ASN A 43 21.06 16.77 8.82
CA ASN A 43 20.66 15.38 8.57
C ASN A 43 20.89 14.94 7.12
N ALA A 44 21.69 15.68 6.35
CA ALA A 44 21.95 15.40 4.93
C ALA A 44 22.55 14.00 4.66
N ASN A 45 23.09 13.32 5.68
CA ASN A 45 23.63 11.97 5.58
C ASN A 45 22.57 10.85 5.68
N GLU A 46 21.32 11.17 6.01
CA GLU A 46 20.22 10.19 6.08
C GLU A 46 19.89 9.59 4.70
N SER A 47 20.16 10.28 3.59
CA SER A 47 19.94 9.73 2.25
C SER A 47 20.76 10.50 1.22
N THR A 48 21.24 9.81 0.19
CA THR A 48 21.93 10.42 -0.96
C THR A 48 20.98 10.88 -2.07
N ILE A 49 19.69 10.54 -1.97
CA ILE A 49 18.66 10.89 -2.97
C ILE A 49 17.67 11.95 -2.51
N TRP A 50 17.44 12.07 -1.21
CA TRP A 50 16.47 13.03 -0.72
C TRP A 50 17.06 14.45 -0.79
N PRO A 51 16.35 15.42 -1.39
CA PRO A 51 16.83 16.80 -1.47
C PRO A 51 17.11 17.38 -0.08
N VAL A 52 18.21 18.13 0.03
CA VAL A 52 18.57 18.84 1.26
C VAL A 52 18.12 20.29 1.14
N LEU A 53 17.35 20.77 2.13
CA LEU A 53 17.01 22.19 2.26
C LEU A 53 18.24 22.95 2.77
N ASN A 54 19.13 23.29 1.85
CA ASN A 54 20.38 23.98 2.16
C ASN A 54 20.09 25.30 2.89
N ASN A 55 20.94 25.62 3.87
CA ASN A 55 20.82 26.79 4.75
C ASN A 55 19.63 26.78 5.71
N ILE A 56 18.85 25.71 5.81
CA ILE A 56 17.82 25.51 6.84
C ILE A 56 18.35 24.51 7.89
N ASN A 57 18.47 24.96 9.13
CA ASN A 57 18.87 24.11 10.26
C ASN A 57 17.72 23.24 10.76
N TYR A 58 16.57 23.88 10.99
CA TYR A 58 15.32 23.20 11.29
C TYR A 58 14.13 24.12 11.01
N VAL A 59 12.97 23.49 10.83
CA VAL A 59 11.66 24.13 10.75
C VAL A 59 10.90 23.73 12.02
N TRP A 60 10.24 24.68 12.68
CA TRP A 60 9.39 24.35 13.84
C TRP A 60 7.90 24.45 13.53
N GLN A 61 7.53 25.15 12.45
CA GLN A 61 6.14 25.29 12.04
C GLN A 61 6.00 25.33 10.52
N ALA A 62 5.00 24.61 10.01
CA ALA A 62 4.43 24.82 8.69
C ALA A 62 2.99 25.32 8.85
N ALA A 63 2.58 26.30 8.05
CA ALA A 63 1.23 26.85 8.03
C ALA A 63 0.70 26.91 6.60
N SER A 64 -0.53 26.44 6.40
CA SER A 64 -1.21 26.56 5.10
C SER A 64 -1.69 27.99 4.86
N LEU A 65 -1.68 28.39 3.60
CA LEU A 65 -2.30 29.63 3.19
C LEU A 65 -3.81 29.61 3.44
N PRO A 66 -4.42 30.77 3.65
CA PRO A 66 -5.85 30.92 3.60
C PRO A 66 -6.45 30.42 2.26
N GLN A 67 -7.59 29.76 2.32
CA GLN A 67 -8.23 29.08 1.19
C GLN A 67 -8.63 29.99 0.00
N TYR A 68 -8.78 31.30 0.20
CA TYR A 68 -9.11 32.24 -0.87
C TYR A 68 -7.87 32.68 -1.66
N HIS A 69 -6.67 32.34 -1.19
CA HIS A 69 -5.44 32.60 -1.92
C HIS A 69 -5.33 31.62 -3.09
N SER A 70 -5.05 32.13 -4.29
CA SER A 70 -4.94 31.30 -5.50
C SER A 70 -3.90 30.17 -5.37
N GLN A 71 -2.88 30.36 -4.54
CA GLN A 71 -1.77 29.43 -4.31
C GLN A 71 -1.97 28.54 -3.07
N ALA A 72 -3.17 28.49 -2.48
CA ALA A 72 -3.42 27.75 -1.24
C ALA A 72 -3.30 26.22 -1.34
N SER A 73 -3.34 25.69 -2.56
CA SER A 73 -3.05 24.29 -2.87
C SER A 73 -1.61 24.06 -3.33
N GLU A 74 -0.81 25.12 -3.47
CA GLU A 74 0.51 25.08 -4.12
C GLU A 74 1.67 25.13 -3.14
N GLY A 75 1.45 25.37 -1.85
CA GLY A 75 2.56 25.56 -0.91
C GLY A 75 2.16 25.86 0.52
N VAL A 76 3.18 26.10 1.34
CA VAL A 76 3.03 26.45 2.76
C VAL A 76 4.02 27.54 3.17
N TRP A 77 3.66 28.31 4.18
CA TRP A 77 4.63 29.11 4.91
C TRP A 77 5.38 28.26 5.92
N LEU A 78 6.67 28.52 6.07
CA LEU A 78 7.56 27.87 7.01
C LEU A 78 8.16 28.91 7.95
N LEU A 79 8.16 28.58 9.24
CA LEU A 79 9.02 29.27 10.20
C LEU A 79 10.27 28.42 10.43
N SER A 80 11.44 29.01 10.14
CA SER A 80 12.69 28.26 10.04
C SER A 80 13.89 29.03 10.61
N GLN A 81 14.87 28.27 11.11
CA GLN A 81 16.19 28.78 11.48
C GLN A 81 17.16 28.53 10.33
N THR A 82 17.97 29.54 9.99
CA THR A 82 18.98 29.45 8.93
C THR A 82 20.42 29.44 9.43
N LEU A 83 21.33 28.91 8.60
CA LEU A 83 22.79 29.02 8.79
C LEU A 83 23.31 30.30 8.14
N ASN A 84 24.06 31.09 8.90
CA ASN A 84 24.66 32.32 8.40
C ASN A 84 25.89 31.99 7.52
N ASN A 85 25.78 32.15 6.20
CA ASN A 85 26.86 31.89 5.23
C ASN A 85 27.78 33.11 4.97
N LYS A 86 27.88 34.06 5.89
CA LYS A 86 28.83 35.17 5.74
C LYS A 86 30.18 34.80 6.32
N ALA A 87 31.21 34.88 5.48
CA ALA A 87 32.63 34.67 5.77
C ALA A 87 33.25 35.71 6.74
N ASP A 88 32.46 36.29 7.63
CA ASP A 88 32.91 37.22 8.65
C ASP A 88 32.98 36.52 10.02
N ARG A 89 34.08 36.76 10.71
CA ARG A 89 34.54 36.03 11.91
C ARG A 89 33.76 36.36 13.18
N ASP A 90 32.45 36.63 13.10
CA ASP A 90 31.56 36.71 14.26
C ASP A 90 30.67 35.45 14.31
N LEU A 91 31.18 34.46 15.04
CA LEU A 91 30.39 33.33 15.54
C LEU A 91 29.28 33.89 16.44
N SER A 92 27.99 33.80 16.06
CA SER A 92 26.85 33.46 16.96
C SER A 92 25.43 33.96 16.57
N SER A 93 25.19 34.77 15.54
CA SER A 93 23.80 35.22 15.28
C SER A 93 22.99 34.19 14.47
N GLU A 94 22.24 33.33 15.17
CA GLU A 94 21.16 32.55 14.56
C GLU A 94 20.16 33.50 13.88
N MET A 95 19.76 33.21 12.63
CA MET A 95 18.72 34.00 11.94
C MET A 95 17.46 33.17 11.80
N PHE A 96 16.36 33.68 12.34
CA PHE A 96 15.02 33.10 12.20
C PHE A 96 14.23 33.87 11.16
N GLN A 97 13.46 33.15 10.35
CA GLN A 97 12.78 33.74 9.21
C GLN A 97 11.46 33.03 8.89
N MET A 98 10.57 33.78 8.24
CA MET A 98 9.41 33.23 7.56
C MET A 98 9.74 33.05 6.07
N SER A 99 9.37 31.91 5.50
CA SER A 99 9.60 31.60 4.08
C SER A 99 8.37 30.95 3.46
N TRP A 100 8.24 31.06 2.15
CA TRP A 100 7.24 30.35 1.35
C TRP A 100 7.89 29.15 0.66
N MET A 101 7.31 27.96 0.82
CA MET A 101 7.71 26.76 0.10
C MET A 101 6.67 26.43 -0.97
N SER A 102 7.04 26.57 -2.25
CA SER A 102 6.19 26.16 -3.37
C SER A 102 6.38 24.67 -3.66
N LEU A 103 5.30 23.90 -3.56
CA LEU A 103 5.23 22.49 -3.96
C LEU A 103 5.12 22.31 -5.48
N SER A 104 4.52 23.27 -6.18
CA SER A 104 4.45 23.26 -7.66
C SER A 104 5.81 23.47 -8.33
N ALA A 105 6.73 24.16 -7.66
CA ALA A 105 8.12 24.33 -8.09
C ALA A 105 9.09 23.38 -7.36
N ASN A 106 8.69 22.12 -7.14
CA ASN A 106 9.51 21.07 -6.54
C ASN A 106 10.16 21.46 -5.19
N GLY A 107 9.37 22.10 -4.32
CA GLY A 107 9.81 22.50 -2.99
C GLY A 107 10.70 23.76 -2.95
N THR A 108 10.70 24.59 -3.99
CA THR A 108 11.51 25.83 -4.01
C THR A 108 11.14 26.74 -2.83
N LEU A 109 12.13 27.09 -2.02
CA LEU A 109 12.01 28.03 -0.90
C LEU A 109 12.24 29.46 -1.37
N ILE A 110 11.31 30.34 -1.04
CA ILE A 110 11.36 31.78 -1.33
C ILE A 110 11.28 32.53 0.00
N HIS A 111 12.28 33.37 0.26
CA HIS A 111 12.32 34.21 1.45
C HIS A 111 11.34 35.38 1.32
N LEU A 112 10.62 35.71 2.39
CA LEU A 112 9.72 36.85 2.44
C LEU A 112 10.49 38.08 2.93
N SER A 113 10.57 39.13 2.12
CA SER A 113 11.55 40.22 2.28
C SER A 113 11.33 41.15 3.47
N GLU A 114 10.15 41.15 4.10
CA GLU A 114 9.79 42.08 5.18
C GLU A 114 9.42 41.38 6.51
N ILE A 115 9.69 40.07 6.65
CA ILE A 115 9.27 39.29 7.83
C ILE A 115 10.49 38.57 8.44
N SER A 116 11.25 39.32 9.23
CA SER A 116 12.32 38.78 10.09
C SER A 116 11.72 38.31 11.40
N ILE A 117 12.26 37.22 11.95
CA ILE A 117 11.81 36.67 13.24
C ILE A 117 12.97 36.78 14.22
N ASP A 118 12.66 37.18 15.46
CA ASP A 118 13.69 37.41 16.47
C ASP A 118 14.00 36.14 17.30
N ASN A 119 13.14 35.11 17.28
CA ASN A 119 13.32 33.84 17.99
C ASN A 119 12.42 32.69 17.44
N ASN A 120 12.68 31.46 17.88
CA ASN A 120 11.90 30.25 17.57
C ASN A 120 10.68 30.02 18.48
N ASN A 121 10.36 30.95 19.38
CA ASN A 121 9.26 30.86 20.33
C ASN A 121 8.00 31.59 19.84
N SER A 122 7.94 31.81 18.52
CA SER A 122 6.86 32.48 17.80
C SER A 122 5.92 31.48 17.12
N PHE A 123 4.71 31.94 16.84
CA PHE A 123 3.68 31.16 16.16
C PHE A 123 3.05 31.96 15.03
N LEU A 124 2.96 31.36 13.85
CA LEU A 124 2.27 31.91 12.69
C LEU A 124 0.85 31.32 12.63
N VAL A 125 -0.15 32.19 12.53
CA VAL A 125 -1.54 31.79 12.33
C VAL A 125 -2.10 32.46 11.08
N SER A 126 -2.73 31.68 10.20
CA SER A 126 -3.44 32.18 9.03
C SER A 126 -4.90 32.50 9.36
N SER A 127 -5.45 33.55 8.75
CA SER A 127 -6.88 33.86 8.86
C SER A 127 -7.65 33.10 7.79
N HIS A 128 -8.62 32.27 8.19
CA HIS A 128 -9.40 31.44 7.28
C HIS A 128 -10.76 32.05 6.87
N ASP A 129 -11.13 33.19 7.46
CA ASP A 129 -12.29 33.99 7.05
C ASP A 129 -11.91 34.95 5.92
N GLU A 130 -12.74 35.01 4.89
CA GLU A 130 -12.46 35.81 3.68
C GLU A 130 -12.42 37.31 3.97
N MET A 131 -13.28 37.81 4.87
CA MET A 131 -13.32 39.25 5.20
C MET A 131 -12.09 39.66 5.99
N THR A 132 -11.80 38.94 7.08
CA THR A 132 -10.66 39.28 7.95
C THR A 132 -9.35 39.16 7.21
N ALA A 133 -9.24 38.14 6.37
CA ALA A 133 -7.98 37.82 5.75
C ALA A 133 -7.67 38.70 4.51
N SER A 134 -8.68 39.40 3.98
CA SER A 134 -8.48 40.55 3.07
C SER A 134 -7.82 41.76 3.74
N SER A 135 -7.94 41.86 5.07
CA SER A 135 -7.26 42.89 5.88
C SER A 135 -5.95 42.36 6.47
N TYR A 136 -5.92 41.09 6.87
CA TYR A 136 -4.82 40.43 7.58
C TYR A 136 -4.71 38.95 7.15
N SER A 137 -3.91 38.64 6.12
CA SER A 137 -3.74 37.26 5.65
C SER A 137 -3.26 36.31 6.76
N ALA A 138 -2.40 36.80 7.64
CA ALA A 138 -1.88 36.07 8.79
C ALA A 138 -1.45 37.00 9.93
N ALA A 139 -1.12 36.42 11.08
CA ALA A 139 -0.39 37.09 12.15
C ALA A 139 0.78 36.23 12.61
N LEU A 140 1.96 36.84 12.71
CA LEU A 140 3.11 36.29 13.41
C LEU A 140 3.07 36.79 14.85
N ILE A 141 2.90 35.88 15.79
CA ILE A 141 2.81 36.19 17.22
C ILE A 141 4.16 35.83 17.84
N THR A 142 4.82 36.84 18.40
CA THR A 142 6.06 36.68 19.17
C THR A 142 5.76 36.82 20.67
N PRO A 143 6.70 36.47 21.56
CA PRO A 143 6.51 36.71 22.99
C PRO A 143 6.33 38.19 23.38
N THR A 144 6.66 39.13 22.49
CA THR A 144 6.64 40.58 22.76
C THR A 144 5.59 41.35 21.96
N ASP A 145 5.13 40.82 20.83
CA ASP A 145 4.20 41.52 19.94
C ASP A 145 3.42 40.58 19.00
N VAL A 146 2.43 41.18 18.33
CA VAL A 146 1.73 40.58 17.19
C VAL A 146 2.04 41.40 15.95
N GLN A 147 2.62 40.77 14.94
CA GLN A 147 2.87 41.35 13.63
C GLN A 147 1.83 40.83 12.64
N PHE A 148 0.96 41.72 12.17
CA PHE A 148 -0.04 41.39 11.17
C PHE A 148 0.57 41.44 9.77
N ILE A 149 0.35 40.36 9.02
CA ILE A 149 0.91 40.13 7.70
C ILE A 149 -0.20 40.21 6.67
N LEU A 150 0.05 40.95 5.59
CA LEU A 150 -0.82 40.99 4.41
C LEU A 150 -0.01 40.54 3.19
N CYS A 151 -0.58 39.61 2.43
CA CYS A 151 -0.03 39.11 1.17
C CYS A 151 -1.05 39.39 0.05
N ASP A 152 -0.56 39.60 -1.17
CA ASP A 152 -1.42 39.61 -2.36
C ASP A 152 -2.05 38.23 -2.54
N GLN A 153 -3.37 38.15 -2.68
CA GLN A 153 -4.11 36.89 -2.87
C GLN A 153 -3.68 36.11 -4.12
N ASN A 154 -2.95 36.74 -5.04
CA ASN A 154 -2.40 36.14 -6.25
C ASN A 154 -0.89 35.86 -6.16
N ASP A 155 -0.21 36.32 -5.11
CA ASP A 155 1.22 36.16 -4.93
C ASP A 155 1.60 36.02 -3.44
N ALA A 156 1.77 34.78 -3.00
CA ALA A 156 2.11 34.41 -1.63
C ALA A 156 3.52 34.84 -1.22
N THR A 157 4.33 35.37 -2.15
CA THR A 157 5.67 35.89 -1.88
C THR A 157 5.68 37.39 -1.55
N SER A 158 4.59 38.09 -1.85
CA SER A 158 4.44 39.55 -1.65
C SER A 158 4.10 39.97 -0.20
N CYS A 159 4.26 39.04 0.75
CA CYS A 159 3.87 39.23 2.14
C CYS A 159 4.69 40.33 2.85
N ARG A 160 3.99 41.22 3.55
CA ARG A 160 4.60 42.28 4.37
C ARG A 160 3.91 42.48 5.70
N ILE A 161 4.66 42.99 6.67
CA ILE A 161 4.12 43.45 7.94
C ILE A 161 3.39 44.78 7.69
N ILE A 162 2.10 44.82 8.00
CA ILE A 162 1.29 46.04 7.85
C ILE A 162 0.97 46.70 9.19
N LYS A 163 1.12 45.98 10.30
CA LYS A 163 0.85 46.50 11.65
C LYS A 163 1.54 45.64 12.70
N THR A 164 2.07 46.30 13.73
CA THR A 164 2.63 45.64 14.92
C THR A 164 1.90 46.12 16.16
N VAL A 165 1.49 45.19 17.02
CA VAL A 165 0.83 45.46 18.31
C VAL A 165 1.68 44.85 19.41
N THR A 166 2.33 45.69 20.21
CA THR A 166 3.18 45.25 21.33
C THR A 166 2.34 44.77 22.50
N PHE A 167 2.80 43.71 23.16
CA PHE A 167 2.17 43.22 24.38
C PHE A 167 2.31 44.22 25.53
N PRO A 168 1.28 44.34 26.39
CA PRO A 168 1.36 45.15 27.60
C PRO A 168 2.39 44.57 28.57
N SER A 169 2.97 45.40 29.43
CA SER A 169 4.03 45.02 30.38
C SER A 169 3.67 43.87 31.32
N VAL A 170 2.37 43.64 31.58
CA VAL A 170 1.89 42.49 32.37
C VAL A 170 2.19 41.14 31.71
N LEU A 171 2.44 41.10 30.40
CA LEU A 171 2.85 39.91 29.64
C LEU A 171 4.37 39.85 29.41
N SER A 172 5.17 40.68 30.09
CA SER A 172 6.63 40.69 29.94
C SER A 172 7.33 39.38 30.29
N ASN A 173 6.66 38.49 31.03
CA ASN A 173 7.17 37.16 31.38
C ASN A 173 6.78 36.08 30.35
N THR A 174 6.03 36.41 29.30
CA THR A 174 5.74 35.48 28.20
C THR A 174 7.04 35.16 27.50
N THR A 175 7.41 33.88 27.46
CA THR A 175 8.64 33.45 26.77
C THR A 175 8.35 32.62 25.53
N LYS A 176 7.13 32.08 25.41
CA LYS A 176 6.74 31.23 24.32
C LYS A 176 5.26 31.36 23.94
N ILE A 177 5.03 31.48 22.63
CA ILE A 177 3.72 31.35 22.03
C ILE A 177 3.53 29.90 21.59
N ASN A 178 2.45 29.28 22.04
CA ASN A 178 2.13 27.89 21.74
C ASN A 178 1.13 27.78 20.58
N TYR A 179 0.20 28.73 20.45
CA TYR A 179 -0.85 28.69 19.42
C TYR A 179 -1.49 30.07 19.19
N GLY A 180 -2.10 30.27 18.02
CA GLY A 180 -2.93 31.44 17.70
C GLY A 180 -4.20 31.02 16.94
N LEU A 181 -5.30 31.75 17.13
CA LEU A 181 -6.59 31.44 16.51
C LEU A 181 -7.40 32.70 16.18
N PHE A 182 -7.65 32.94 14.90
CA PHE A 182 -8.59 33.97 14.43
C PHE A 182 -10.04 33.50 14.58
N ILE A 183 -10.92 34.40 15.05
CA ILE A 183 -12.36 34.18 15.16
C ILE A 183 -13.10 35.45 14.76
N ASP A 184 -13.80 35.40 13.64
CA ASP A 184 -14.26 36.62 12.96
C ASP A 184 -15.78 36.88 13.09
N ASN A 185 -16.48 36.08 13.91
CA ASN A 185 -17.94 36.15 14.03
C ASN A 185 -18.46 36.06 15.48
N LEU A 186 -17.91 36.87 16.40
CA LEU A 186 -18.32 36.93 17.81
C LEU A 186 -19.46 37.93 18.11
N GLY A 187 -20.17 38.43 17.10
CA GLY A 187 -21.24 39.43 17.28
C GLY A 187 -20.76 40.87 17.53
N HIS A 188 -19.49 41.09 17.90
CA HIS A 188 -18.83 42.40 17.99
C HIS A 188 -17.35 42.29 17.63
N ALA A 189 -16.98 42.61 16.38
CA ALA A 189 -15.62 42.56 15.82
C ALA A 189 -14.91 41.17 15.91
N GLY A 190 -13.94 40.93 15.02
CA GLY A 190 -13.13 39.71 15.06
C GLY A 190 -12.11 39.75 16.21
N TRP A 191 -11.69 38.57 16.69
CA TRP A 191 -10.69 38.41 17.74
C TRP A 191 -9.55 37.51 17.28
N LEU A 192 -8.33 37.81 17.75
CA LEU A 192 -7.20 36.89 17.72
C LEU A 192 -6.94 36.37 19.14
N TYR A 193 -7.22 35.09 19.36
CA TYR A 193 -6.85 34.41 20.61
C TYR A 193 -5.41 33.93 20.54
N ILE A 194 -4.68 34.11 21.63
CA ILE A 194 -3.25 33.83 21.73
C ILE A 194 -3.04 32.90 22.92
N ALA A 195 -2.54 31.70 22.65
CA ALA A 195 -2.14 30.74 23.67
C ALA A 195 -0.64 30.85 23.91
N ALA A 196 -0.27 31.11 25.15
CA ALA A 196 1.12 31.27 25.58
C ALA A 196 1.45 30.37 26.78
N ASP A 197 2.73 30.28 27.11
CA ASP A 197 3.21 29.66 28.36
C ASP A 197 2.65 30.33 29.62
N THR A 198 2.27 31.61 29.53
CA THR A 198 1.71 32.40 30.62
C THR A 198 0.18 32.38 30.74
N GLY A 199 -0.57 31.96 29.72
CA GLY A 199 -2.03 32.10 29.75
C GLY A 199 -2.73 32.12 28.40
N LEU A 200 -4.04 32.35 28.46
CA LEU A 200 -4.85 32.73 27.30
C LEU A 200 -4.95 34.24 27.22
N HIS A 201 -4.65 34.81 26.07
CA HIS A 201 -4.77 36.24 25.80
C HIS A 201 -5.68 36.45 24.59
N GLY A 202 -6.31 37.61 24.50
CA GLY A 202 -7.17 37.97 23.38
C GLY A 202 -6.78 39.33 22.83
N LEU A 203 -6.75 39.48 21.51
CA LEU A 203 -6.55 40.74 20.83
C LEU A 203 -7.83 41.05 20.06
N ASP A 204 -8.47 42.16 20.40
CA ASP A 204 -9.64 42.67 19.67
C ASP A 204 -9.18 43.30 18.36
N LEU A 205 -9.60 42.76 17.21
CA LEU A 205 -9.13 43.22 15.90
C LEU A 205 -9.68 44.60 15.51
N LEU A 206 -10.72 45.10 16.17
CA LEU A 206 -11.24 46.44 15.92
C LEU A 206 -10.44 47.50 16.69
N THR A 207 -10.28 47.31 18.00
CA THR A 207 -9.58 48.30 18.84
C THR A 207 -8.07 48.10 18.86
N MET A 208 -7.62 46.90 18.51
CA MET A 208 -6.22 46.45 18.55
C MET A 208 -5.64 46.50 19.95
N THR A 209 -6.52 46.29 20.93
CA THR A 209 -6.19 46.19 22.35
C THR A 209 -5.94 44.73 22.69
N VAL A 210 -4.84 44.46 23.40
CA VAL A 210 -4.55 43.14 23.98
C VAL A 210 -5.18 43.05 25.37
N TYR A 211 -5.96 42.00 25.60
CA TYR A 211 -6.60 41.61 26.84
C TYR A 211 -5.86 40.40 27.45
N PRO A 212 -5.03 40.64 28.49
CA PRO A 212 -4.35 39.59 29.24
C PRO A 212 -5.33 38.68 29.96
N TYR A 213 -4.94 37.41 30.13
CA TYR A 213 -5.66 36.41 30.94
C TYR A 213 -7.16 36.37 30.69
N VAL A 214 -7.57 36.15 29.44
CA VAL A 214 -8.98 35.96 29.10
C VAL A 214 -9.56 34.89 30.02
N ASN A 215 -10.65 35.25 30.72
CA ASN A 215 -11.29 34.40 31.73
C ASN A 215 -10.37 33.96 32.90
N SER A 216 -9.39 34.79 33.27
CA SER A 216 -8.42 34.46 34.32
C SER A 216 -7.60 33.18 34.06
N ILE A 217 -7.50 32.74 32.80
CA ILE A 217 -6.65 31.60 32.42
C ILE A 217 -5.20 32.10 32.36
N ASN A 218 -4.51 32.00 33.49
CA ASN A 218 -3.13 32.44 33.71
C ASN A 218 -2.14 31.27 33.88
N VAL A 219 -2.43 30.18 33.17
CA VAL A 219 -1.61 28.97 33.10
C VAL A 219 -1.32 28.66 31.64
N SER A 220 -0.23 27.93 31.36
CA SER A 220 0.15 27.55 30.01
C SER A 220 -1.00 26.90 29.23
N VAL A 221 -1.31 27.48 28.08
CA VAL A 221 -2.30 26.99 27.13
C VAL A 221 -1.56 26.34 25.97
N SER A 222 -1.82 25.06 25.71
CA SER A 222 -1.07 24.28 24.71
C SER A 222 -1.64 24.40 23.31
N SER A 223 -2.96 24.48 23.16
CA SER A 223 -3.64 24.50 21.86
C SER A 223 -5.01 25.16 21.96
N LEU A 224 -5.49 25.69 20.84
CA LEU A 224 -6.83 26.24 20.67
C LEU A 224 -7.57 25.52 19.54
N ALA A 225 -8.89 25.53 19.58
CA ALA A 225 -9.75 25.15 18.47
C ALA A 225 -11.09 25.91 18.54
N TRP A 226 -11.85 25.90 17.44
CA TRP A 226 -13.16 26.54 17.39
C TRP A 226 -14.16 25.74 16.56
N SER A 227 -15.44 25.85 16.94
CA SER A 227 -16.57 25.42 16.14
C SER A 227 -17.37 26.65 15.73
N LEU A 228 -17.46 26.91 14.42
CA LEU A 228 -18.34 27.95 13.89
C LEU A 228 -19.81 27.55 14.05
N LYS A 229 -20.13 26.27 13.81
CA LYS A 229 -21.49 25.72 13.87
C LYS A 229 -22.12 25.87 15.26
N HIS A 230 -21.34 25.60 16.31
CA HIS A 230 -21.82 25.67 17.70
C HIS A 230 -21.31 26.90 18.45
N GLN A 231 -20.67 27.84 17.74
CA GLN A 231 -20.14 29.08 18.31
C GLN A 231 -19.35 28.84 19.60
N THR A 232 -18.43 27.86 19.55
CA THR A 232 -17.70 27.39 20.74
C THR A 232 -16.19 27.50 20.52
N ILE A 233 -15.49 28.05 21.50
CA ILE A 233 -14.02 28.11 21.56
C ILE A 233 -13.53 27.08 22.56
N PHE A 234 -12.46 26.39 22.21
CA PHE A 234 -11.80 25.39 23.05
C PHE A 234 -10.37 25.83 23.34
N ALA A 235 -9.96 25.74 24.61
CA ALA A 235 -8.58 26.00 25.01
C ALA A 235 -8.06 24.88 25.92
N GLY A 236 -6.99 24.21 25.48
CA GLY A 236 -6.38 23.12 26.22
C GLY A 236 -5.26 23.63 27.14
N THR A 237 -5.25 23.17 28.38
CA THR A 237 -4.15 23.37 29.34
C THR A 237 -3.70 22.02 29.88
N GLN A 238 -2.62 22.00 30.68
CA GLN A 238 -2.15 20.78 31.32
C GLN A 238 -3.21 20.11 32.22
N ALA A 239 -4.10 20.89 32.83
CA ALA A 239 -5.05 20.39 33.84
C ALA A 239 -6.52 20.46 33.41
N LYS A 240 -6.86 21.26 32.40
CA LYS A 240 -8.23 21.58 32.01
C LYS A 240 -8.40 21.76 30.50
N LEU A 241 -9.50 21.25 29.95
CA LEU A 241 -10.08 21.70 28.69
C LEU A 241 -11.12 22.78 29.01
N TRP A 242 -10.90 24.00 28.53
CA TRP A 242 -11.82 25.11 28.67
C TRP A 242 -12.71 25.24 27.43
N LEU A 243 -13.99 25.57 27.64
CA LEU A 243 -14.97 25.77 26.59
C LEU A 243 -15.72 27.08 26.81
N GLN A 244 -15.85 27.90 25.77
CA GLN A 244 -16.65 29.11 25.80
C GLN A 244 -17.66 29.11 24.64
N GLN A 245 -18.94 29.17 24.95
CA GLN A 245 -19.96 29.51 23.95
C GLN A 245 -20.10 31.03 23.84
N TYR A 246 -20.29 31.52 22.62
CA TYR A 246 -20.51 32.94 22.34
C TYR A 246 -21.78 33.13 21.51
N GLY A 247 -22.39 34.32 21.58
CA GLY A 247 -23.55 34.68 20.75
C GLY A 247 -24.89 34.02 21.14
N THR A 248 -24.92 33.15 22.14
CA THR A 248 -26.10 32.37 22.55
C THR A 248 -26.82 32.91 23.80
N GLY A 249 -26.34 34.01 24.40
CA GLY A 249 -26.88 34.57 25.66
C GLY A 249 -26.51 33.78 26.92
N ASN A 250 -25.90 32.59 26.79
CA ASN A 250 -25.26 31.80 27.86
C ASN A 250 -23.74 31.94 27.78
N GLU A 251 -23.27 33.18 27.94
CA GLU A 251 -21.85 33.52 27.84
C GLU A 251 -21.13 33.15 29.14
N GLY A 252 -20.43 32.02 29.13
CA GLY A 252 -19.67 31.55 30.28
C GLY A 252 -18.64 30.51 29.88
N TRP A 253 -17.43 30.65 30.41
CA TRP A 253 -16.42 29.61 30.28
C TRP A 253 -16.72 28.47 31.26
N ARG A 254 -16.80 27.24 30.74
CA ARG A 254 -16.81 26.01 31.53
C ARG A 254 -15.49 25.27 31.32
N PHE A 255 -15.19 24.29 32.18
CA PHE A 255 -14.03 23.44 31.99
C PHE A 255 -14.29 22.00 32.38
N GLU A 256 -13.49 21.12 31.80
CA GLU A 256 -13.44 19.69 32.07
C GLU A 256 -12.00 19.33 32.49
N HIS A 257 -11.83 18.43 33.44
CA HIS A 257 -10.51 18.09 33.99
C HIS A 257 -9.74 17.08 33.13
N VAL A 258 -8.42 17.29 33.00
CA VAL A 258 -7.48 16.50 32.19
C VAL A 258 -6.89 15.27 32.90
N ASN A 259 -7.30 15.02 34.15
CA ASN A 259 -7.02 13.78 34.89
C ASN A 259 -8.34 13.07 35.27
N ALA A 260 -9.30 13.06 34.35
CA ALA A 260 -10.60 12.42 34.49
C ALA A 260 -11.10 11.88 33.12
N PHE A 261 -11.96 12.62 32.42
CA PHE A 261 -12.49 12.22 31.10
C PHE A 261 -11.45 12.35 29.98
N ILE A 262 -10.56 13.32 30.12
CA ILE A 262 -9.29 13.41 29.42
C ILE A 262 -8.27 12.87 30.44
N ASP A 263 -7.38 11.96 30.07
CA ASP A 263 -6.55 11.16 31.01
C ASP A 263 -5.07 11.59 31.08
N THR A 264 -4.64 12.45 30.15
CA THR A 264 -3.28 12.99 30.03
C THR A 264 -3.28 14.35 29.35
N PRO A 265 -2.24 15.18 29.55
CA PRO A 265 -2.15 16.54 29.00
C PRO A 265 -2.48 16.64 27.50
N ILE A 266 -3.24 17.68 27.15
CA ILE A 266 -3.64 17.98 25.78
C ILE A 266 -2.41 18.48 25.00
N THR A 267 -2.05 17.76 23.94
CA THR A 267 -0.95 18.12 23.05
C THR A 267 -1.43 18.98 21.88
N SER A 268 -2.63 18.72 21.37
CA SER A 268 -3.22 19.46 20.24
C SER A 268 -4.73 19.36 20.23
N LEU A 269 -5.40 20.36 19.66
CA LEU A 269 -6.85 20.41 19.45
C LEU A 269 -7.13 20.69 17.97
N ALA A 270 -8.07 19.95 17.38
CA ALA A 270 -8.58 20.25 16.04
C ALA A 270 -10.08 20.00 15.98
N TYR A 271 -10.85 20.99 15.54
CA TYR A 271 -12.29 20.79 15.30
C TYR A 271 -12.51 20.42 13.83
N ASN A 272 -13.06 19.22 13.57
CA ASN A 272 -13.42 18.83 12.23
C ASN A 272 -14.90 19.16 11.97
N ASN A 273 -15.15 20.12 11.08
CA ASN A 273 -16.51 20.55 10.74
C ASN A 273 -17.32 19.48 9.99
N GLY A 274 -16.66 18.62 9.22
CA GLY A 274 -17.33 17.56 8.46
C GLY A 274 -17.92 16.47 9.34
N GLN A 275 -17.17 16.08 10.37
CA GLN A 275 -17.60 15.12 11.39
C GLN A 275 -18.41 15.75 12.52
N ASP A 276 -18.32 17.08 12.66
CA ASP A 276 -18.88 17.84 13.79
C ASP A 276 -18.32 17.38 15.14
N LYS A 277 -17.00 17.16 15.21
CA LYS A 277 -16.30 16.65 16.40
C LYS A 277 -15.04 17.45 16.70
N LEU A 278 -14.78 17.68 17.99
CA LEU A 278 -13.47 18.13 18.46
C LEU A 278 -12.58 16.91 18.68
N TRP A 279 -11.39 16.93 18.09
CA TRP A 279 -10.32 15.97 18.32
C TRP A 279 -9.32 16.54 19.32
N ILE A 280 -8.99 15.74 20.33
CA ILE A 280 -8.07 16.09 21.41
C ILE A 280 -6.91 15.10 21.37
N GLY A 281 -5.74 15.59 20.95
CA GLY A 281 -4.50 14.83 20.87
C GLY A 281 -3.84 14.74 22.24
N GLN A 282 -3.31 13.56 22.54
CA GLN A 282 -2.67 13.26 23.81
C GLN A 282 -1.54 12.23 23.63
N ASN A 283 -0.68 12.10 24.63
CA ASN A 283 0.41 11.13 24.55
C ASN A 283 -0.08 9.67 24.67
N THR A 284 -1.21 9.42 25.33
CA THR A 284 -1.81 8.09 25.50
C THR A 284 -2.86 7.73 24.47
N GLY A 285 -3.22 8.64 23.56
CA GLY A 285 -4.25 8.39 22.54
C GLY A 285 -4.98 9.65 22.11
N ILE A 286 -6.28 9.51 21.86
CA ILE A 286 -7.17 10.59 21.43
C ILE A 286 -8.44 10.57 22.25
N THR A 287 -8.94 11.76 22.56
CA THR A 287 -10.30 11.95 23.07
C THR A 287 -11.10 12.77 22.06
N LEU A 288 -12.33 12.35 21.78
CA LEU A 288 -13.26 13.06 20.91
C LEU A 288 -14.35 13.72 21.74
N LEU A 289 -14.69 14.95 21.37
CA LEU A 289 -15.83 15.67 21.90
C LEU A 289 -16.89 15.83 20.82
N SER A 290 -18.07 15.25 21.08
CA SER A 290 -19.19 15.27 20.14
C SER A 290 -20.37 16.07 20.73
N PRO A 291 -21.07 16.86 19.91
CA PRO A 291 -22.22 17.64 20.36
C PRO A 291 -23.41 16.72 20.66
N LEU A 292 -24.19 17.06 21.69
CA LEU A 292 -25.43 16.40 22.07
C LEU A 292 -26.50 17.44 22.33
N ILE A 293 -27.56 17.44 21.52
CA ILE A 293 -28.74 18.25 21.77
C ILE A 293 -29.78 17.37 22.45
N MET A 294 -30.09 17.69 23.70
CA MET A 294 -31.12 16.99 24.48
C MET A 294 -32.51 17.30 23.92
N SER A 295 -33.49 16.44 24.21
CA SER A 295 -34.90 16.69 23.87
C SER A 295 -35.46 17.99 24.44
N THR A 296 -34.83 18.53 25.48
CA THR A 296 -35.13 19.84 26.09
C THR A 296 -34.60 21.03 25.27
N GLY A 297 -33.84 20.79 24.21
CA GLY A 297 -33.11 21.81 23.46
C GLY A 297 -31.77 22.23 24.09
N GLN A 298 -31.40 21.65 25.24
CA GLN A 298 -30.09 21.92 25.85
C GLN A 298 -28.96 21.30 25.04
N PHE A 299 -27.90 22.07 24.83
CA PHE A 299 -26.69 21.64 24.14
C PHE A 299 -25.61 21.24 25.14
N HIS A 300 -25.08 20.03 24.97
CA HIS A 300 -24.02 19.45 25.77
C HIS A 300 -22.95 18.86 24.87
N TRP A 301 -21.85 18.44 25.48
CA TRP A 301 -20.80 17.69 24.82
C TRP A 301 -20.61 16.37 25.54
N TYR A 302 -20.40 15.29 24.79
CA TYR A 302 -20.02 14.00 25.36
C TYR A 302 -18.67 13.55 24.82
N PHE A 303 -17.98 12.76 25.64
CA PHE A 303 -16.63 12.28 25.38
C PHE A 303 -16.68 10.85 24.83
N SER A 304 -15.86 10.57 23.83
CA SER A 304 -15.41 9.22 23.50
C SER A 304 -13.89 9.18 23.47
N ARG A 305 -13.30 8.01 23.70
CA ARG A 305 -11.85 7.87 23.89
C ARG A 305 -11.32 6.71 23.08
N LEU A 306 -10.17 6.91 22.46
CA LEU A 306 -9.39 5.89 21.78
C LEU A 306 -7.97 5.85 22.34
N ALA A 307 -7.61 4.68 22.87
CA ALA A 307 -6.33 4.38 23.49
C ALA A 307 -6.19 2.85 23.56
N GLY A 308 -5.42 2.27 22.65
CA GLY A 308 -5.19 0.82 22.64
C GLY A 308 -6.38 -0.04 22.20
N GLN A 309 -6.28 -1.35 22.43
CA GLN A 309 -7.27 -2.35 22.00
C GLN A 309 -8.58 -2.35 22.82
N ILE A 310 -8.56 -1.85 24.06
CA ILE A 310 -9.71 -1.90 24.98
C ILE A 310 -10.55 -0.60 24.95
N SER A 311 -10.17 0.41 24.16
CA SER A 311 -10.74 1.74 24.32
C SER A 311 -12.22 1.86 23.90
N ASN A 312 -13.03 2.15 24.92
CA ASN A 312 -14.40 2.68 24.97
C ASN A 312 -15.43 2.08 23.96
N PRO A 313 -16.36 1.21 24.42
CA PRO A 313 -17.51 0.81 23.62
C PRO A 313 -18.41 2.02 23.35
N GLY A 314 -18.32 2.59 22.15
CA GLY A 314 -19.06 3.78 21.75
C GLY A 314 -18.28 4.75 20.84
N SER A 315 -16.97 4.52 20.64
CA SER A 315 -16.26 5.15 19.52
C SER A 315 -16.69 4.52 18.19
N ASP A 316 -17.07 5.35 17.24
CA ASP A 316 -17.42 4.99 15.85
C ASP A 316 -16.23 5.05 14.89
N ILE A 317 -15.01 5.25 15.41
CA ILE A 317 -13.81 5.52 14.60
C ILE A 317 -12.73 4.42 14.68
N GLY A 318 -13.03 3.25 15.25
CA GLY A 318 -12.15 2.06 15.22
C GLY A 318 -11.02 2.06 16.27
N HIS A 319 -9.85 1.51 15.91
CA HIS A 319 -8.66 1.49 16.77
C HIS A 319 -7.60 2.46 16.23
N LEU A 320 -6.95 3.20 17.13
CA LEU A 320 -5.89 4.15 16.80
C LEU A 320 -4.59 3.41 16.46
N PRO A 321 -3.92 3.64 15.31
CA PRO A 321 -2.68 2.91 14.99
C PRO A 321 -1.52 3.20 15.96
N PHE A 322 -1.19 4.47 16.18
CA PHE A 322 -0.12 4.90 17.09
C PHE A 322 -0.61 5.94 18.09
N THR A 323 -0.08 5.88 19.31
CA THR A 323 -0.24 6.92 20.34
C THR A 323 0.86 7.96 20.23
N ASN A 324 1.04 8.77 21.27
CA ASN A 324 1.99 9.86 21.31
C ASN A 324 1.70 10.92 20.23
N ILE A 325 0.45 11.37 20.21
CA ILE A 325 -0.04 12.37 19.26
C ILE A 325 0.58 13.72 19.62
N THR A 326 1.27 14.32 18.67
CA THR A 326 1.99 15.59 18.84
C THR A 326 1.24 16.77 18.23
N VAL A 327 0.53 16.54 17.13
CA VAL A 327 -0.21 17.59 16.41
C VAL A 327 -1.42 17.01 15.71
N LEU A 328 -2.52 17.75 15.73
CA LEU A 328 -3.73 17.47 14.95
C LEU A 328 -3.91 18.56 13.90
N SER A 329 -4.40 18.19 12.73
CA SER A 329 -4.67 19.14 11.65
C SER A 329 -5.86 18.70 10.80
N VAL A 330 -6.56 19.65 10.21
CA VAL A 330 -7.73 19.43 9.35
C VAL A 330 -7.66 20.36 8.15
N SER A 331 -8.37 20.02 7.07
CA SER A 331 -8.54 20.95 5.95
C SER A 331 -9.50 22.08 6.33
N HIS A 332 -9.11 23.32 6.05
CA HIS A 332 -9.94 24.51 6.28
C HIS A 332 -10.70 24.95 5.00
N SER A 333 -10.90 24.03 4.05
CA SER A 333 -11.65 24.26 2.81
C SER A 333 -13.14 24.58 3.07
N LYS A 334 -13.76 25.39 2.19
CA LYS A 334 -15.21 25.67 2.17
C LYS A 334 -16.06 24.41 1.97
N SER A 335 -15.48 23.36 1.42
CA SER A 335 -16.14 22.07 1.21
C SER A 335 -15.89 21.15 2.41
N PHE A 336 -16.93 20.48 2.91
CA PHE A 336 -16.79 19.57 4.04
C PHE A 336 -15.75 18.48 3.72
N ASP A 337 -14.73 18.37 4.57
CA ASP A 337 -13.72 17.33 4.56
C ASP A 337 -13.78 16.59 5.91
N ASN A 338 -14.14 15.31 5.86
CA ASN A 338 -14.29 14.47 7.05
C ASN A 338 -12.95 13.92 7.54
N ARG A 339 -11.84 14.27 6.88
CA ARG A 339 -10.53 13.73 7.21
C ARG A 339 -9.87 14.52 8.33
N VAL A 340 -9.21 13.78 9.22
CA VAL A 340 -8.40 14.33 10.30
C VAL A 340 -7.00 13.77 10.20
N TRP A 341 -6.02 14.64 10.37
CA TRP A 341 -4.61 14.31 10.27
C TRP A 341 -3.94 14.39 11.62
N LEU A 342 -3.10 13.41 11.92
CA LEU A 342 -2.51 13.22 13.23
C LEU A 342 -1.02 12.98 13.09
N GLY A 343 -0.21 13.92 13.55
CA GLY A 343 1.22 13.73 13.73
C GLY A 343 1.50 13.01 15.04
N ALA A 344 2.45 12.09 15.00
CA ALA A 344 2.93 11.34 16.15
C ALA A 344 4.45 11.15 16.08
N VAL A 345 5.02 10.50 17.10
CA VAL A 345 6.46 10.17 17.11
C VAL A 345 6.86 9.15 16.04
N ARG A 346 5.91 8.35 15.54
CA ARG A 346 6.09 7.31 14.51
C ARG A 346 5.85 7.78 13.08
N GLY A 347 5.39 9.01 12.86
CA GLY A 347 4.98 9.50 11.54
C GLY A 347 3.61 10.15 11.61
N VAL A 348 2.82 10.00 10.55
CA VAL A 348 1.49 10.63 10.42
C VAL A 348 0.43 9.58 10.17
N MET A 349 -0.75 9.77 10.75
CA MET A 349 -1.95 8.99 10.46
C MET A 349 -3.02 9.90 9.88
N ARG A 350 -3.84 9.36 8.97
CA ARG A 350 -5.02 10.03 8.47
C ARG A 350 -6.24 9.16 8.73
N PHE A 351 -7.24 9.76 9.38
CA PHE A 351 -8.54 9.15 9.58
C PHE A 351 -9.54 9.69 8.56
N ASP A 352 -10.36 8.82 7.96
CA ASP A 352 -11.47 9.19 7.08
C ASP A 352 -12.74 8.40 7.45
N SER A 353 -13.75 9.09 7.99
CA SER A 353 -15.01 8.46 8.39
C SER A 353 -15.87 7.96 7.22
N ASN A 354 -15.55 8.35 5.98
CA ASN A 354 -16.28 7.94 4.79
C ASN A 354 -15.61 6.78 4.04
N ALA A 355 -14.41 6.38 4.45
CA ALA A 355 -13.69 5.28 3.83
C ALA A 355 -14.25 3.91 4.30
N SER A 356 -13.95 2.85 3.54
CA SER A 356 -14.19 1.48 4.00
C SER A 356 -13.36 1.16 5.23
N GLU A 357 -13.79 0.20 6.05
CA GLU A 357 -13.08 -0.21 7.27
C GLU A 357 -11.56 -0.41 7.10
N LEU A 358 -11.14 -1.00 5.97
CA LEU A 358 -9.74 -1.25 5.62
C LEU A 358 -8.92 0.02 5.29
N ASP A 359 -9.58 1.13 4.95
CA ASP A 359 -8.96 2.40 4.53
C ASP A 359 -9.30 3.55 5.48
N THR A 360 -10.13 3.30 6.51
CA THR A 360 -10.54 4.27 7.52
C THR A 360 -9.35 4.92 8.19
N TRP A 361 -8.31 4.14 8.49
CA TRP A 361 -7.02 4.63 8.93
C TRP A 361 -5.99 4.38 7.84
N ARG A 362 -5.24 5.43 7.48
CA ARG A 362 -4.02 5.32 6.68
C ARG A 362 -2.82 5.72 7.50
N VAL A 363 -1.79 4.90 7.47
CA VAL A 363 -0.54 5.13 8.20
C VAL A 363 0.57 5.54 7.23
N PHE A 364 1.20 6.68 7.53
CA PHE A 364 2.34 7.22 6.79
C PHE A 364 3.55 7.25 7.74
N ASN A 365 4.22 6.11 7.90
CA ASN A 365 5.44 5.96 8.72
C ASN A 365 6.64 5.62 7.83
N SER A 366 7.78 5.31 8.46
CA SER A 366 9.01 4.84 7.81
C SER A 366 9.59 5.74 6.72
N ALA A 367 10.69 5.27 6.12
CA ALA A 367 11.35 5.94 5.00
C ALA A 367 10.50 6.00 3.71
N ARG A 368 9.41 5.22 3.64
CA ARG A 368 8.44 5.28 2.53
C ARG A 368 7.68 6.60 2.51
N TYR A 369 7.48 7.23 3.67
CA TYR A 369 6.72 8.48 3.75
C TYR A 369 7.48 9.61 4.45
N MET A 370 8.37 9.29 5.38
CA MET A 370 9.02 10.25 6.27
C MET A 370 10.52 10.35 5.99
N PRO A 371 11.16 11.51 6.23
CA PRO A 371 12.59 11.72 5.97
C PRO A 371 13.45 11.14 7.10
N SER A 372 13.35 9.83 7.38
CA SER A 372 14.09 9.17 8.45
C SER A 372 14.32 7.68 8.16
N ARG A 373 15.50 7.18 8.51
CA ARG A 373 15.79 5.74 8.59
C ARG A 373 15.25 5.09 9.86
N GLN A 374 15.02 5.89 10.89
CA GLN A 374 14.67 5.41 12.21
C GLN A 374 13.17 5.21 12.36
N SER A 375 12.80 4.32 13.27
CA SER A 375 11.41 4.04 13.61
C SER A 375 10.71 5.21 14.31
N GLN A 376 11.45 6.19 14.84
CA GLN A 376 10.92 7.44 15.38
C GLN A 376 11.38 8.62 14.52
N VAL A 377 10.45 9.52 14.22
CA VAL A 377 10.69 10.70 13.37
C VAL A 377 10.18 12.00 14.01
N ASN A 378 9.37 11.93 15.08
CA ASN A 378 8.90 13.08 15.86
C ASN A 378 8.30 14.19 14.99
N VAL A 379 7.03 14.03 14.59
CA VAL A 379 6.30 15.09 13.90
C VAL A 379 6.07 16.25 14.86
N SER A 380 6.49 17.46 14.49
CA SER A 380 6.38 18.66 15.33
C SER A 380 5.33 19.65 14.83
N SER A 381 5.03 19.64 13.53
CA SER A 381 4.04 20.51 12.91
C SER A 381 3.44 19.86 11.66
N LEU A 382 2.19 20.20 11.35
CA LEU A 382 1.42 19.60 10.26
C LEU A 382 0.51 20.63 9.61
N ALA A 383 0.78 20.95 8.35
CA ALA A 383 -0.05 21.81 7.53
C ALA A 383 -0.83 20.99 6.50
N VAL A 384 -2.16 21.06 6.54
CA VAL A 384 -3.03 20.44 5.53
C VAL A 384 -3.44 21.54 4.54
N LEU A 385 -3.09 21.33 3.26
CA LEU A 385 -3.35 22.27 2.19
C LEU A 385 -4.78 22.16 1.69
N SER A 386 -5.28 23.25 1.10
CA SER A 386 -6.59 23.21 0.46
C SER A 386 -6.56 22.32 -0.78
N ARG A 387 -7.69 21.69 -1.08
CA ARG A 387 -7.87 21.00 -2.37
C ARG A 387 -7.81 22.03 -3.51
N PRO A 388 -7.20 21.69 -4.66
CA PRO A 388 -7.24 22.57 -5.82
C PRO A 388 -8.70 22.83 -6.25
N ASN A 389 -8.98 24.04 -6.72
CA ASN A 389 -10.33 24.39 -7.15
C ASN A 389 -10.79 23.51 -8.32
N GLY A 390 -12.02 23.01 -8.25
CA GLY A 390 -12.63 22.19 -9.32
C GLY A 390 -12.19 20.74 -9.37
N THR A 391 -11.37 20.25 -8.41
CA THR A 391 -11.01 18.82 -8.33
C THR A 391 -12.11 17.99 -7.66
N PRO A 392 -12.25 16.69 -8.00
CA PRO A 392 -13.22 15.79 -7.37
C PRO A 392 -13.09 15.76 -5.84
N SER A 393 -14.19 15.53 -5.14
CA SER A 393 -14.19 15.39 -3.68
C SER A 393 -13.32 14.22 -3.19
N ALA A 394 -13.12 13.21 -4.04
CA ALA A 394 -12.25 12.08 -3.79
C ALA A 394 -10.76 12.46 -3.70
N LEU A 395 -10.34 13.59 -4.28
CA LEU A 395 -8.96 14.05 -4.16
C LEU A 395 -8.69 14.53 -2.73
N GLY A 396 -7.64 13.95 -2.12
CA GLY A 396 -7.04 14.34 -0.85
C GLY A 396 -6.65 15.81 -0.74
N SER A 397 -6.66 16.32 0.48
CA SER A 397 -5.83 17.47 0.83
C SER A 397 -4.37 17.01 0.89
N ALA A 398 -3.44 17.78 0.32
CA ALA A 398 -2.01 17.52 0.52
C ALA A 398 -1.60 17.89 1.96
N ALA A 399 -0.57 17.24 2.50
CA ALA A 399 -0.05 17.53 3.83
C ALA A 399 1.46 17.79 3.79
N VAL A 400 1.90 18.85 4.47
CA VAL A 400 3.31 19.10 4.76
C VAL A 400 3.56 18.80 6.23
N VAL A 401 4.45 17.84 6.45
CA VAL A 401 4.80 17.28 7.75
C VAL A 401 6.18 17.77 8.13
N VAL A 402 6.29 18.46 9.26
CA VAL A 402 7.57 18.88 9.84
C VAL A 402 8.01 17.85 10.85
N THR A 403 9.25 17.37 10.73
CA THR A 403 9.85 16.36 11.61
C THR A 403 11.13 16.87 12.24
N ASN A 404 11.74 16.11 13.15
CA ASN A 404 13.05 16.48 13.70
C ASN A 404 14.22 16.26 12.72
N ARG A 405 13.98 15.62 11.57
CA ARG A 405 15.00 15.34 10.53
C ARG A 405 14.84 16.18 9.27
N GLY A 406 13.62 16.57 8.95
CA GLY A 406 13.28 17.17 7.66
C GLY A 406 11.78 17.41 7.48
N LEU A 407 11.38 17.63 6.22
CA LEU A 407 9.98 17.75 5.83
C LEU A 407 9.55 16.52 5.01
N ALA A 408 8.30 16.08 5.19
CA ALA A 408 7.63 15.21 4.23
C ALA A 408 6.46 15.97 3.59
N VAL A 409 6.29 15.83 2.28
CA VAL A 409 5.14 16.34 1.53
C VAL A 409 4.36 15.13 1.02
N LEU A 410 3.16 14.94 1.54
CA LEU A 410 2.23 13.89 1.13
C LEU A 410 1.18 14.50 0.20
N ARG A 411 1.30 14.23 -1.10
CA ARG A 411 0.33 14.65 -2.11
C ARG A 411 -0.57 13.49 -2.51
N PHE A 412 -1.78 13.83 -2.92
CA PHE A 412 -2.78 12.86 -3.33
C PHE A 412 -3.25 13.18 -4.73
N GLU A 413 -3.14 12.21 -5.62
CA GLU A 413 -3.51 12.34 -7.02
C GLU A 413 -4.59 11.32 -7.38
N MET A 414 -5.48 11.66 -8.32
CA MET A 414 -6.40 10.68 -8.89
C MET A 414 -5.66 9.80 -9.90
N TRP A 415 -5.71 8.50 -9.67
CA TRP A 415 -5.12 7.47 -10.53
C TRP A 415 -6.18 6.44 -10.89
N THR A 416 -5.99 5.80 -12.05
CA THR A 416 -6.71 4.57 -12.41
C THR A 416 -5.74 3.38 -12.32
N LEU A 417 -6.26 2.16 -12.30
CA LEU A 417 -5.40 0.97 -12.34
C LEU A 417 -4.66 0.88 -13.67
N ALA A 418 -5.28 1.29 -14.80
CA ALA A 418 -4.57 1.39 -16.07
C ALA A 418 -3.39 2.36 -16.03
N ARG A 419 -3.58 3.58 -15.50
CA ARG A 419 -2.48 4.54 -15.34
C ARG A 419 -1.34 3.98 -14.49
N LYS A 420 -1.67 3.20 -13.46
CA LYS A 420 -0.68 2.57 -12.57
C LYS A 420 0.05 1.41 -13.24
N ALA A 421 -0.65 0.59 -14.02
CA ALA A 421 -0.03 -0.44 -14.85
C ALA A 421 0.94 0.17 -15.87
N ASP A 422 0.56 1.27 -16.52
CA ASP A 422 1.44 2.00 -17.45
C ASP A 422 2.67 2.57 -16.75
N HIS A 423 2.50 3.12 -15.54
CA HIS A 423 3.62 3.58 -14.71
C HIS A 423 4.60 2.45 -14.40
N PHE A 424 4.10 1.29 -13.96
CA PHE A 424 4.94 0.15 -13.63
C PHE A 424 5.60 -0.48 -14.86
N GLN A 425 4.91 -0.50 -16.00
CA GLN A 425 5.53 -0.92 -17.25
C GLN A 425 6.67 0.03 -17.63
N ALA A 426 6.44 1.34 -17.59
CA ALA A 426 7.45 2.34 -17.88
C ALA A 426 8.62 2.28 -16.88
N PHE A 427 8.35 1.92 -15.62
CA PHE A 427 9.36 1.69 -14.59
C PHE A 427 10.25 0.48 -14.90
N PHE A 428 9.67 -0.65 -15.30
CA PHE A 428 10.43 -1.84 -15.71
C PHE A 428 11.26 -1.58 -16.98
N ASP A 429 10.70 -0.87 -17.96
CA ASP A 429 11.35 -0.58 -19.24
C ASP A 429 12.52 0.42 -19.13
N GLN A 430 12.80 0.98 -17.95
CA GLN A 430 13.91 1.91 -17.75
C GLN A 430 15.26 1.25 -18.07
N PRO A 431 16.07 1.83 -18.98
CA PRO A 431 17.35 1.24 -19.35
C PRO A 431 18.27 1.02 -18.15
N GLY A 432 18.81 -0.18 -18.05
CA GLY A 432 19.76 -0.54 -17.00
C GLY A 432 19.12 -1.03 -15.69
N ARG A 433 17.80 -0.98 -15.56
CA ARG A 433 17.05 -1.42 -14.36
C ARG A 433 16.27 -2.70 -14.65
N HIS A 434 16.18 -3.60 -13.68
CA HIS A 434 15.37 -4.84 -13.65
C HIS A 434 15.42 -5.84 -14.83
N ASP A 435 16.09 -5.54 -15.93
CA ASP A 435 16.40 -6.46 -17.04
C ASP A 435 17.90 -6.83 -17.00
N LYS A 436 18.14 -8.11 -16.78
CA LYS A 436 19.46 -8.76 -16.83
C LYS A 436 19.42 -9.83 -17.92
N TYR A 437 19.87 -9.50 -19.13
CA TYR A 437 19.94 -10.43 -20.27
C TYR A 437 18.57 -10.95 -20.76
N GLY A 438 17.51 -10.17 -20.58
CA GLY A 438 16.13 -10.60 -20.82
C GLY A 438 15.51 -11.34 -19.63
N LEU A 439 16.28 -11.62 -18.56
CA LEU A 439 15.77 -12.11 -17.29
C LEU A 439 15.34 -10.94 -16.41
N VAL A 440 14.24 -11.12 -15.69
CA VAL A 440 13.79 -10.19 -14.65
C VAL A 440 14.75 -10.29 -13.46
N SER A 441 15.11 -9.16 -12.88
CA SER A 441 16.07 -9.10 -11.77
C SER A 441 15.72 -8.00 -10.78
N GLY A 442 15.88 -8.28 -9.50
CA GLY A 442 15.92 -7.26 -8.46
C GLY A 442 17.07 -6.27 -8.62
N CYS A 443 17.01 -5.19 -7.87
CA CYS A 443 18.10 -4.21 -7.80
C CYS A 443 18.63 -4.14 -6.37
N ASP A 444 19.82 -4.71 -6.13
CA ASP A 444 20.58 -4.36 -4.94
C ASP A 444 21.09 -2.92 -5.07
N MET A 445 21.03 -2.16 -3.99
CA MET A 445 21.48 -0.78 -3.95
C MET A 445 22.70 -0.67 -3.03
N SER A 446 23.82 -0.22 -3.58
CA SER A 446 25.04 0.02 -2.79
C SER A 446 24.92 1.20 -1.82
N SER A 447 23.92 2.06 -2.02
CA SER A 447 23.58 3.18 -1.14
C SER A 447 22.12 3.12 -0.76
N TRP A 448 21.84 3.27 0.54
CA TRP A 448 20.50 3.17 1.10
C TRP A 448 19.52 4.14 0.43
N GLY A 449 18.43 3.59 -0.12
CA GLY A 449 17.40 4.30 -0.84
C GLY A 449 17.77 4.79 -2.24
N ASP A 450 19.00 4.58 -2.70
CA ASP A 450 19.49 5.17 -3.95
C ASP A 450 19.40 4.22 -5.14
N THR A 451 18.28 4.29 -5.84
CA THR A 451 17.98 3.42 -6.97
C THR A 451 18.88 3.66 -8.19
N ARG A 452 19.59 4.79 -8.25
CA ARG A 452 20.61 5.05 -9.28
C ARG A 452 21.81 4.12 -9.14
N THR A 453 21.96 3.49 -7.97
CA THR A 453 23.03 2.53 -7.67
C THR A 453 22.60 1.08 -7.85
N CYS A 454 21.51 0.82 -8.58
CA CYS A 454 21.04 -0.53 -8.88
C CYS A 454 22.15 -1.42 -9.45
N VAL A 455 22.41 -2.52 -8.77
CA VAL A 455 23.24 -3.63 -9.20
C VAL A 455 22.31 -4.83 -9.35
N LYS A 456 22.20 -5.34 -10.59
CA LYS A 456 21.38 -6.51 -10.90
C LYS A 456 22.17 -7.77 -10.56
N GLY A 457 21.66 -8.53 -9.60
CA GLY A 457 22.24 -9.80 -9.19
C GLY A 457 21.70 -10.99 -9.98
N PRO A 458 22.34 -12.17 -9.87
CA PRO A 458 21.72 -13.43 -10.24
C PRO A 458 20.77 -13.86 -9.14
N ASP A 459 19.52 -14.11 -9.49
CA ASP A 459 18.58 -14.77 -8.60
C ASP A 459 18.66 -16.29 -8.79
N ASP A 460 18.36 -17.01 -7.73
CA ASP A 460 18.29 -18.46 -7.73
C ASP A 460 17.00 -18.98 -8.39
N ASN A 461 16.08 -18.06 -8.69
CA ASN A 461 14.79 -18.27 -9.32
C ASN A 461 14.55 -17.32 -10.52
N ASP A 462 15.60 -16.94 -11.27
CA ASP A 462 15.47 -16.03 -12.41
C ASP A 462 14.44 -16.54 -13.45
N GLY A 463 14.34 -17.86 -13.65
CA GLY A 463 13.39 -18.48 -14.57
C GLY A 463 11.94 -18.31 -14.12
N LEU A 464 11.64 -18.54 -12.84
CA LEU A 464 10.31 -18.31 -12.26
C LEU A 464 9.89 -16.86 -12.39
N TRP A 465 10.71 -15.91 -11.93
CA TRP A 465 10.36 -14.49 -11.93
C TRP A 465 10.19 -13.94 -13.34
N THR A 466 11.04 -14.37 -14.27
CA THR A 466 10.92 -14.02 -15.69
C THR A 466 9.67 -14.62 -16.31
N SER A 467 9.30 -15.86 -15.95
CA SER A 467 8.08 -16.51 -16.41
C SER A 467 6.82 -15.80 -15.92
N MET A 468 6.80 -15.33 -14.67
CA MET A 468 5.67 -14.58 -14.12
C MET A 468 5.50 -13.22 -14.81
N TYR A 469 6.59 -12.47 -15.02
CA TYR A 469 6.54 -11.23 -15.80
C TYR A 469 6.07 -11.47 -17.23
N LEU A 470 6.62 -12.49 -17.89
CA LEU A 470 6.25 -12.88 -19.24
C LEU A 470 4.77 -13.27 -19.32
N GLY A 471 4.23 -14.00 -18.34
CA GLY A 471 2.79 -14.28 -18.25
C GLY A 471 1.94 -13.01 -18.27
N GLY A 472 2.35 -11.98 -17.52
CA GLY A 472 1.72 -10.65 -17.56
C GLY A 472 1.77 -10.01 -18.95
N GLN A 473 2.93 -10.06 -19.63
CA GLN A 473 3.07 -9.52 -20.98
C GLN A 473 2.29 -10.31 -22.03
N VAL A 474 2.15 -11.63 -21.87
CA VAL A 474 1.34 -12.46 -22.76
C VAL A 474 -0.14 -12.11 -22.62
N PHE A 475 -0.66 -11.96 -21.39
CA PHE A 475 -2.03 -11.48 -21.17
C PHE A 475 -2.25 -10.07 -21.73
N ARG A 476 -1.29 -9.16 -21.51
CA ARG A 476 -1.30 -7.82 -22.10
C ARG A 476 -1.37 -7.87 -23.62
N TYR A 477 -0.54 -8.71 -24.27
CA TYR A 477 -0.54 -8.86 -25.72
C TYR A 477 -1.87 -9.42 -26.23
N ALA A 478 -2.43 -10.42 -25.56
CA ALA A 478 -3.70 -11.03 -25.96
C ALA A 478 -4.84 -10.00 -26.04
N LEU A 479 -4.84 -9.01 -25.14
CA LEU A 479 -5.80 -7.91 -25.09
C LEU A 479 -5.48 -6.76 -26.06
N THR A 480 -4.21 -6.33 -26.13
CA THR A 480 -3.81 -5.11 -26.84
C THR A 480 -3.42 -5.34 -28.29
N ARG A 481 -2.90 -6.53 -28.61
CA ARG A 481 -2.26 -6.88 -29.88
C ARG A 481 -1.13 -5.93 -30.29
N ASP A 482 -0.48 -5.29 -29.31
CA ASP A 482 0.62 -4.35 -29.55
C ASP A 482 1.90 -5.09 -29.99
N PRO A 483 2.46 -4.82 -31.19
CA PRO A 483 3.67 -5.47 -31.66
C PRO A 483 4.91 -5.18 -30.79
N MET A 484 4.97 -4.05 -30.08
CA MET A 484 6.06 -3.76 -29.15
C MET A 484 6.01 -4.69 -27.93
N VAL A 485 4.81 -4.94 -27.39
CA VAL A 485 4.59 -5.91 -26.31
C VAL A 485 4.98 -7.31 -26.78
N LYS A 486 4.59 -7.69 -28.00
CA LYS A 486 5.00 -8.97 -28.60
C LYS A 486 6.52 -9.10 -28.63
N ALA A 487 7.22 -8.11 -29.17
CA ALA A 487 8.68 -8.12 -29.29
C ALA A 487 9.39 -8.16 -27.93
N GLN A 488 8.87 -7.45 -26.91
CA GLN A 488 9.39 -7.53 -25.55
C GLN A 488 9.19 -8.93 -24.95
N ALA A 489 7.97 -9.48 -25.03
CA ALA A 489 7.66 -10.81 -24.52
C ALA A 489 8.54 -11.90 -25.16
N TRP A 490 8.81 -11.83 -26.47
CA TRP A 490 9.74 -12.75 -27.13
C TRP A 490 11.18 -12.64 -26.61
N ARG A 491 11.64 -11.44 -26.23
CA ARG A 491 12.98 -11.29 -25.62
C ARG A 491 13.07 -11.99 -24.25
N ASN A 492 12.03 -11.91 -23.43
CA ASN A 492 11.98 -12.64 -22.16
C ASN A 492 11.88 -14.15 -22.40
N PHE A 493 11.05 -14.59 -23.35
CA PHE A 493 10.97 -16.00 -23.75
C PHE A 493 12.33 -16.53 -24.24
N GLU A 494 13.06 -15.78 -25.05
CA GLU A 494 14.39 -16.15 -25.54
C GLU A 494 15.43 -16.29 -24.43
N ALA A 495 15.31 -15.50 -23.35
CA ALA A 495 16.14 -15.67 -22.17
C ALA A 495 15.82 -16.98 -21.42
N LEU A 496 14.53 -17.35 -21.30
CA LEU A 496 14.10 -18.64 -20.75
C LEU A 496 14.53 -19.83 -21.63
N GLU A 497 14.47 -19.66 -22.95
CA GLU A 497 14.96 -20.62 -23.93
C GLU A 497 16.48 -20.83 -23.77
N LEU A 498 17.23 -19.76 -23.53
CA LEU A 498 18.66 -19.85 -23.23
C LEU A 498 18.93 -20.54 -21.88
N LEU A 499 18.15 -20.28 -20.82
CA LEU A 499 18.25 -21.02 -19.54
C LEU A 499 18.12 -22.54 -19.74
N ASN A 500 17.24 -22.97 -20.65
CA ASN A 500 17.04 -24.37 -21.02
C ASN A 500 18.17 -24.98 -21.86
N GLN A 501 19.09 -24.16 -22.36
CA GLN A 501 20.17 -24.59 -23.24
C GLN A 501 21.55 -24.52 -22.57
N VAL A 502 21.75 -23.57 -21.64
CA VAL A 502 23.08 -23.27 -21.07
C VAL A 502 23.76 -24.43 -20.38
N SER A 503 23.00 -25.41 -19.86
CA SER A 503 23.55 -26.62 -19.22
C SER A 503 24.05 -27.65 -20.24
N GLY A 504 23.55 -27.61 -21.48
CA GLY A 504 23.74 -28.67 -22.48
C GLY A 504 22.97 -29.96 -22.18
N ILE A 505 22.18 -30.01 -21.11
CA ILE A 505 21.39 -31.19 -20.70
C ILE A 505 19.93 -30.95 -21.15
N PRO A 506 19.41 -31.74 -22.11
CA PRO A 506 18.04 -31.56 -22.57
C PRO A 506 17.02 -31.69 -21.43
N GLY A 507 16.17 -30.67 -21.25
CA GLY A 507 15.14 -30.67 -20.21
C GLY A 507 15.61 -30.23 -18.82
N TYR A 508 16.86 -29.79 -18.68
CA TYR A 508 17.40 -29.24 -17.44
C TYR A 508 17.80 -27.77 -17.62
N PRO A 509 16.90 -26.82 -17.26
CA PRO A 509 17.26 -25.40 -17.24
C PRO A 509 18.24 -25.11 -16.09
N GLY A 510 19.14 -24.15 -16.28
CA GLY A 510 19.90 -23.59 -15.16
C GLY A 510 19.05 -22.60 -14.36
N ARG A 511 19.41 -22.33 -13.09
CA ARG A 511 18.72 -21.34 -12.23
C ARG A 511 18.93 -19.90 -12.67
N SER A 512 20.06 -19.66 -13.32
CA SER A 512 20.49 -18.36 -13.83
C SER A 512 21.57 -18.57 -14.88
N PHE A 513 21.80 -17.57 -15.73
CA PHE A 513 23.00 -17.50 -16.57
C PHE A 513 23.63 -16.12 -16.52
N ALA A 514 24.93 -16.07 -16.80
CA ALA A 514 25.70 -14.84 -16.88
C ALA A 514 26.95 -15.01 -17.75
N LYS A 515 27.61 -13.90 -18.11
CA LYS A 515 28.96 -13.99 -18.66
C LYS A 515 29.94 -14.32 -17.54
N ARG A 516 30.99 -15.07 -17.87
CA ARG A 516 32.02 -15.48 -16.90
C ARG A 516 32.78 -14.32 -16.24
N SER A 517 32.75 -13.14 -16.86
CA SER A 517 33.39 -11.93 -16.33
C SER A 517 32.57 -11.21 -15.27
N ASP A 518 31.25 -11.46 -15.21
CA ASP A 518 30.32 -10.57 -14.50
C ASP A 518 30.18 -10.94 -13.02
N PHE A 519 30.34 -12.23 -12.70
CA PHE A 519 30.23 -12.74 -11.34
C PHE A 519 31.48 -13.53 -10.97
N PRO A 520 31.98 -13.39 -9.72
CA PRO A 520 33.16 -14.10 -9.27
C PRO A 520 32.92 -15.62 -9.27
N PRO A 521 34.00 -16.43 -9.24
CA PRO A 521 33.88 -17.87 -9.11
C PRO A 521 33.12 -18.25 -7.83
N ASP A 522 32.02 -18.96 -7.99
CA ASP A 522 31.20 -19.57 -6.92
C ASP A 522 31.05 -21.06 -7.25
N PRO A 523 31.04 -21.97 -6.25
CA PRO A 523 30.81 -23.40 -6.49
C PRO A 523 29.51 -23.73 -7.26
N ALA A 524 28.49 -22.88 -7.18
CA ALA A 524 27.23 -23.05 -7.90
C ALA A 524 27.31 -22.66 -9.39
N TRP A 525 28.35 -21.92 -9.81
CA TRP A 525 28.53 -21.51 -11.21
C TRP A 525 29.31 -22.55 -12.03
N HIS A 526 28.69 -23.03 -13.10
CA HIS A 526 29.27 -24.00 -14.03
C HIS A 526 29.51 -23.35 -15.41
N PRO A 527 30.67 -23.57 -16.06
CA PRO A 527 30.88 -23.14 -17.43
C PRO A 527 29.87 -23.80 -18.38
N SER A 528 29.27 -23.01 -19.27
CA SER A 528 28.31 -23.57 -20.24
C SER A 528 29.04 -24.39 -21.33
N PRO A 529 28.64 -25.65 -21.59
CA PRO A 529 29.24 -26.46 -22.66
C PRO A 529 28.84 -25.99 -24.06
N ILE A 530 27.73 -25.24 -24.19
CA ILE A 530 27.24 -24.74 -25.48
C ILE A 530 27.80 -23.36 -25.83
N ASN A 531 28.30 -22.60 -24.84
CA ASN A 531 28.90 -21.30 -25.05
C ASN A 531 29.98 -21.00 -24.00
N SER A 532 31.25 -21.06 -24.43
CA SER A 532 32.42 -20.84 -23.56
C SER A 532 32.51 -19.47 -22.86
N THR A 533 31.75 -18.46 -23.33
CA THR A 533 31.71 -17.13 -22.69
C THR A 533 30.70 -17.05 -21.54
N LEU A 534 29.78 -18.01 -21.46
CA LEU A 534 28.72 -18.06 -20.46
C LEU A 534 29.04 -19.05 -19.34
N GLN A 535 28.41 -18.80 -18.20
CA GLN A 535 28.26 -19.72 -17.08
C GLN A 535 26.79 -19.76 -16.64
N PHE A 536 26.40 -20.85 -15.99
CA PHE A 536 25.06 -21.04 -15.46
C PHE A 536 25.10 -21.51 -14.01
N LYS A 537 24.06 -21.19 -13.23
CA LYS A 537 23.88 -21.75 -11.88
C LYS A 537 23.19 -23.11 -11.97
N GLY A 538 23.78 -24.11 -11.34
CA GLY A 538 23.24 -25.48 -11.24
C GLY A 538 22.26 -25.65 -10.07
N ASP A 539 22.00 -26.89 -9.69
CA ASP A 539 21.04 -27.30 -8.63
C ASP A 539 19.64 -26.67 -8.75
N THR A 540 19.06 -26.75 -9.96
CA THR A 540 17.76 -26.15 -10.28
C THR A 540 16.63 -26.64 -9.40
N SER A 541 15.89 -25.70 -8.81
CA SER A 541 14.79 -26.00 -7.89
C SER A 541 13.46 -26.21 -8.65
N SER A 542 12.45 -26.75 -7.99
CA SER A 542 11.15 -27.09 -8.60
C SER A 542 10.34 -25.85 -9.00
N ASP A 543 10.50 -24.76 -8.25
CA ASP A 543 10.04 -23.41 -8.54
C ASP A 543 10.36 -22.92 -9.97
N GLU A 544 11.58 -23.12 -10.45
CA GLU A 544 12.00 -22.80 -11.82
C GLU A 544 11.15 -23.58 -12.82
N ILE A 545 10.98 -24.88 -12.59
CA ILE A 545 10.18 -25.76 -13.45
C ILE A 545 8.71 -25.32 -13.46
N VAL A 546 8.14 -24.97 -12.31
CA VAL A 546 6.76 -24.46 -12.23
C VAL A 546 6.58 -23.19 -13.05
N GLY A 547 7.52 -22.23 -12.95
CA GLY A 547 7.47 -21.01 -13.75
C GLY A 547 7.52 -21.29 -15.26
N HIS A 548 8.46 -22.14 -15.67
CA HIS A 548 8.62 -22.56 -17.07
C HIS A 548 7.35 -23.24 -17.62
N GLU A 549 6.82 -24.23 -16.90
CA GLU A 549 5.63 -25.00 -17.27
C GLU A 549 4.35 -24.14 -17.26
N PHE A 550 4.30 -23.10 -16.43
CA PHE A 550 3.21 -22.12 -16.44
C PHE A 550 3.21 -21.25 -17.72
N VAL A 551 4.36 -20.73 -18.13
CA VAL A 551 4.39 -19.67 -19.16
C VAL A 551 4.47 -20.20 -20.58
N TYR A 552 5.11 -21.34 -20.82
CA TYR A 552 5.27 -21.86 -22.19
C TYR A 552 3.95 -22.18 -22.91
N PRO A 553 2.95 -22.80 -22.27
CA PRO A 553 1.61 -22.95 -22.85
C PRO A 553 0.96 -21.61 -23.23
N LEU A 554 1.12 -20.59 -22.39
CA LEU A 554 0.57 -19.25 -22.65
C LEU A 554 1.25 -18.60 -23.85
N VAL A 555 2.57 -18.71 -23.97
CA VAL A 555 3.31 -18.25 -25.15
C VAL A 555 2.83 -18.98 -26.40
N HIS A 556 2.69 -20.30 -26.33
CA HIS A 556 2.19 -21.11 -27.43
C HIS A 556 0.79 -20.65 -27.87
N ASP A 557 -0.15 -20.48 -26.94
CA ASP A 557 -1.55 -20.24 -27.29
C ASP A 557 -1.87 -18.78 -27.62
N LEU A 558 -1.25 -17.84 -26.90
CA LEU A 558 -1.65 -16.43 -26.91
C LEU A 558 -0.65 -15.49 -27.57
N LEU A 559 0.66 -15.80 -27.51
CA LEU A 559 1.72 -14.96 -28.09
C LEU A 559 2.12 -15.39 -29.51
N ALA A 560 2.18 -16.69 -29.77
CA ALA A 560 2.60 -17.23 -31.05
C ALA A 560 1.54 -17.03 -32.15
N GLU A 561 1.99 -16.64 -33.34
CA GLU A 561 1.14 -16.35 -34.49
C GLU A 561 1.31 -17.35 -35.64
N ASN A 562 2.36 -18.17 -35.59
CA ASN A 562 2.67 -19.17 -36.60
C ASN A 562 3.19 -20.46 -35.98
N ASP A 563 3.26 -21.52 -36.77
CA ASP A 563 3.62 -22.86 -36.31
C ASP A 563 5.07 -22.95 -35.81
N ASP A 564 6.00 -22.17 -36.37
CA ASP A 564 7.40 -22.13 -35.91
C ASP A 564 7.50 -21.53 -34.50
N GLU A 565 6.81 -20.42 -34.26
CA GLU A 565 6.70 -19.78 -32.93
C GLU A 565 6.04 -20.73 -31.92
N ARG A 566 4.96 -21.42 -32.32
CA ARG A 566 4.30 -22.44 -31.49
C ARG A 566 5.25 -23.58 -31.15
N GLN A 567 6.00 -24.09 -32.14
CA GLN A 567 6.95 -25.17 -31.95
C GLN A 567 8.09 -24.79 -31.00
N ARG A 568 8.60 -23.54 -31.07
CA ARG A 568 9.60 -23.02 -30.13
C ARG A 568 9.10 -23.02 -28.69
N ALA A 569 7.86 -22.55 -28.47
CA ALA A 569 7.27 -22.54 -27.13
C ALA A 569 7.02 -23.94 -26.60
N TYR A 570 6.48 -24.84 -27.43
CA TYR A 570 6.09 -26.19 -27.03
C TYR A 570 7.27 -27.14 -26.78
N ILE A 571 8.39 -27.01 -27.50
CA ILE A 571 9.50 -27.98 -27.38
C ILE A 571 10.19 -27.93 -26.00
N LEU A 572 10.08 -26.81 -25.29
CA LEU A 572 10.69 -26.62 -23.98
C LEU A 572 9.98 -27.43 -22.87
N PRO A 573 8.66 -27.29 -22.62
CA PRO A 573 7.95 -28.10 -21.62
C PRO A 573 7.98 -29.60 -21.97
N TYR A 574 7.94 -29.95 -23.27
CA TYR A 574 8.12 -31.35 -23.70
C TYR A 574 9.44 -31.94 -23.20
N LYS A 575 10.57 -31.23 -23.42
CA LYS A 575 11.89 -31.71 -23.00
C LYS A 575 12.02 -31.79 -21.49
N ILE A 576 11.51 -30.80 -20.77
CA ILE A 576 11.54 -30.78 -19.30
C ILE A 576 10.75 -31.97 -18.74
N THR A 577 9.49 -32.13 -19.19
CA THR A 577 8.63 -33.21 -18.72
C THR A 577 9.17 -34.60 -19.13
N ASP A 578 9.71 -34.78 -20.35
CA ASP A 578 10.35 -36.03 -20.77
C ASP A 578 11.61 -36.34 -19.94
N HIS A 579 12.40 -35.33 -19.59
CA HIS A 579 13.56 -35.50 -18.71
C HIS A 579 13.12 -36.01 -17.33
N ILE A 580 12.13 -35.40 -16.70
CA ILE A 580 11.63 -35.84 -15.40
C ILE A 580 11.07 -37.27 -15.48
N LEU A 581 10.26 -37.57 -16.50
CA LEU A 581 9.67 -38.89 -16.71
C LEU A 581 10.74 -39.99 -16.90
N THR A 582 11.75 -39.73 -17.73
CA THR A 582 12.80 -40.71 -18.07
C THR A 582 13.82 -40.89 -16.95
N HIS A 583 13.91 -39.95 -16.01
CA HIS A 583 14.77 -40.03 -14.83
C HIS A 583 14.01 -40.40 -13.56
N ASN A 584 12.96 -41.21 -13.67
CA ASN A 584 12.22 -41.74 -12.52
C ASN A 584 11.68 -40.64 -11.60
N TRP A 585 11.10 -39.61 -12.21
CA TRP A 585 10.44 -38.48 -11.53
C TRP A 585 11.40 -37.55 -10.79
N TYR A 586 12.64 -37.43 -11.27
CA TYR A 586 13.67 -36.53 -10.75
C TYR A 586 14.12 -35.54 -11.81
N LEU A 587 14.43 -34.32 -11.38
CA LEU A 587 15.24 -33.41 -12.16
C LEU A 587 16.72 -33.75 -11.97
N ILE A 588 17.35 -34.38 -12.96
CA ILE A 588 18.78 -34.72 -12.92
C ILE A 588 19.59 -33.58 -13.54
N GLY A 589 20.52 -33.02 -12.75
CA GLY A 589 21.32 -31.86 -13.13
C GLY A 589 22.74 -32.17 -13.60
N GLU A 590 23.59 -31.14 -13.56
CA GLU A 590 24.97 -31.14 -14.05
C GLU A 590 25.91 -32.13 -13.34
N ASN A 591 25.61 -32.48 -12.09
CA ASN A 591 26.41 -33.44 -11.31
C ASN A 591 25.96 -34.90 -11.49
N HIS A 592 25.04 -35.18 -12.42
CA HIS A 592 24.43 -36.50 -12.65
C HIS A 592 23.66 -37.06 -11.44
N THR A 593 23.29 -36.20 -10.50
CA THR A 593 22.43 -36.49 -9.36
C THR A 593 21.14 -35.70 -9.49
N HIS A 594 20.10 -36.09 -8.74
CA HIS A 594 18.91 -35.25 -8.64
C HIS A 594 19.26 -33.93 -7.94
N THR A 595 18.59 -32.87 -8.34
CA THR A 595 18.64 -31.56 -7.66
C THR A 595 18.03 -31.64 -6.27
N THR A 596 18.30 -30.65 -5.43
CA THR A 596 17.78 -30.57 -4.06
C THR A 596 16.25 -30.59 -4.01
N TRP A 597 15.56 -29.83 -4.89
CA TRP A 597 14.11 -29.65 -4.82
C TRP A 597 13.32 -30.19 -6.02
N GLY A 598 13.97 -30.54 -7.14
CA GLY A 598 13.34 -31.18 -8.30
C GLY A 598 13.01 -32.66 -8.08
N ILE A 599 12.07 -32.93 -7.16
CA ILE A 599 11.71 -34.26 -6.66
C ILE A 599 10.21 -34.48 -6.80
N TRP A 600 9.83 -35.46 -7.62
CA TRP A 600 8.43 -35.91 -7.80
C TRP A 600 8.29 -37.42 -7.71
N ASN A 601 9.30 -38.10 -7.14
CA ASN A 601 9.32 -39.54 -7.04
C ASN A 601 8.37 -40.03 -5.95
N PRO A 602 7.50 -41.03 -6.23
CA PRO A 602 6.51 -41.47 -5.25
C PRO A 602 7.10 -42.08 -3.98
N ILE A 603 8.28 -42.70 -4.04
CA ILE A 603 8.92 -43.25 -2.84
C ILE A 603 9.35 -42.11 -1.91
N GLN A 604 9.98 -41.07 -2.46
CA GLN A 604 10.38 -39.92 -1.64
C GLN A 604 9.17 -39.11 -1.16
N ILE A 605 8.22 -38.82 -2.05
CA ILE A 605 7.09 -37.94 -1.74
C ILE A 605 6.06 -38.58 -0.79
N ASN A 606 5.81 -39.90 -0.90
CA ASN A 606 4.82 -40.55 -0.04
C ASN A 606 5.41 -41.28 1.17
N ASP A 607 6.66 -41.78 1.09
CA ASP A 607 7.22 -42.66 2.13
C ASP A 607 8.30 -41.98 3.01
N ASP A 608 8.90 -40.87 2.56
CA ASP A 608 9.88 -40.11 3.35
C ASP A 608 9.20 -38.94 4.09
N SER A 609 9.26 -38.98 5.43
CA SER A 609 8.70 -37.93 6.29
C SER A 609 9.33 -36.55 6.06
N PHE A 610 10.53 -36.47 5.47
CA PHE A 610 11.15 -35.19 5.16
C PHE A 610 10.35 -34.38 4.12
N TYR A 611 9.72 -35.04 3.14
CA TYR A 611 8.97 -34.37 2.06
C TYR A 611 7.47 -34.25 2.32
N GLN A 612 7.01 -34.62 3.53
CA GLN A 612 5.59 -34.67 3.87
C GLN A 612 4.87 -33.33 3.65
N GLU A 613 5.57 -32.21 3.85
CA GLU A 613 5.05 -30.84 3.76
C GLU A 613 4.82 -30.43 2.30
N THR A 614 5.73 -30.85 1.42
CA THR A 614 5.67 -30.62 -0.04
C THR A 614 4.88 -31.70 -0.79
N ARG A 615 4.35 -32.72 -0.10
CA ARG A 615 3.72 -33.88 -0.75
C ARG A 615 2.55 -33.50 -1.64
N GLY A 616 1.67 -32.63 -1.13
CA GLY A 616 0.52 -32.12 -1.87
C GLY A 616 0.96 -31.29 -3.08
N LEU A 617 1.84 -30.33 -2.84
CA LEU A 617 2.43 -29.44 -3.86
C LEU A 617 3.13 -30.23 -4.99
N ASN A 618 4.08 -31.10 -4.66
CA ASN A 618 4.86 -31.82 -5.68
C ASN A 618 3.96 -32.78 -6.47
N SER A 619 2.95 -33.39 -5.83
CA SER A 619 1.95 -34.19 -6.55
C SER A 619 1.17 -33.34 -7.56
N LEU A 620 0.77 -32.12 -7.18
CA LEU A 620 0.09 -31.18 -8.07
C LEU A 620 0.99 -30.76 -9.24
N GLN A 621 2.25 -30.40 -8.97
CA GLN A 621 3.23 -29.98 -9.97
C GLN A 621 3.39 -31.04 -11.06
N ILE A 622 3.75 -32.27 -10.71
CA ILE A 622 4.03 -33.30 -11.72
C ILE A 622 2.78 -33.71 -12.51
N LEU A 623 1.61 -33.74 -11.88
CA LEU A 623 0.35 -33.98 -12.59
C LEU A 623 0.03 -32.85 -13.57
N ALA A 624 0.29 -31.59 -13.21
CA ALA A 624 0.15 -30.45 -14.10
C ALA A 624 1.07 -30.58 -15.32
N PHE A 625 2.36 -30.89 -15.11
CA PHE A 625 3.36 -31.01 -16.18
C PHE A 625 3.00 -32.12 -17.17
N LEU A 626 2.66 -33.32 -16.66
CA LEU A 626 2.31 -34.47 -17.48
C LEU A 626 1.05 -34.23 -18.31
N VAL A 627 -0.01 -33.69 -17.70
CA VAL A 627 -1.28 -33.45 -18.40
C VAL A 627 -1.13 -32.34 -19.43
N GLN A 628 -0.43 -31.25 -19.09
CA GLN A 628 -0.22 -30.14 -20.00
C GLN A 628 0.64 -30.54 -21.20
N THR A 629 1.73 -31.28 -20.97
CA THR A 629 2.60 -31.78 -22.04
C THR A 629 1.86 -32.80 -22.91
N TYR A 630 1.05 -33.69 -22.33
CA TYR A 630 0.17 -34.58 -23.10
C TYR A 630 -0.77 -33.81 -24.03
N ALA A 631 -1.38 -32.73 -23.54
CA ALA A 631 -2.39 -31.97 -24.27
C ALA A 631 -1.88 -31.39 -25.60
N TYR A 632 -0.59 -31.03 -25.66
CA TYR A 632 0.06 -30.52 -26.88
C TYR A 632 0.79 -31.60 -27.68
N SER A 633 1.34 -32.62 -27.02
CA SER A 633 2.18 -33.63 -27.69
C SER A 633 1.39 -34.80 -28.28
N GLY A 634 0.29 -35.20 -27.62
CA GLY A 634 -0.35 -36.49 -27.87
C GLY A 634 0.52 -37.71 -27.54
N ASP A 635 1.65 -37.54 -26.84
CA ASP A 635 2.53 -38.63 -26.44
C ASP A 635 1.93 -39.37 -25.24
N GLU A 636 1.40 -40.57 -25.50
CA GLU A 636 0.70 -41.40 -24.53
C GLU A 636 1.55 -41.77 -23.30
N ARG A 637 2.89 -41.65 -23.36
CA ARG A 637 3.76 -41.89 -22.20
C ARG A 637 3.44 -40.94 -21.04
N PHE A 638 3.08 -39.69 -21.31
CA PHE A 638 2.77 -38.71 -20.27
C PHE A 638 1.42 -39.00 -19.60
N LEU A 639 0.39 -39.33 -20.38
CA LEU A 639 -0.90 -39.73 -19.84
C LEU A 639 -0.80 -41.04 -19.05
N ALA A 640 -0.02 -42.01 -19.54
CA ALA A 640 0.26 -43.25 -18.82
C ALA A 640 1.00 -42.98 -17.49
N GLY A 641 1.96 -42.05 -17.50
CA GLY A 641 2.66 -41.59 -16.30
C GLY A 641 1.73 -40.97 -15.27
N ALA A 642 0.83 -40.08 -15.70
CA ALA A 642 -0.13 -39.45 -14.79
C ALA A 642 -1.11 -40.48 -14.19
N ASN A 643 -1.61 -41.44 -14.99
CA ASN A 643 -2.44 -42.52 -14.48
C ASN A 643 -1.68 -43.43 -13.51
N LEU A 644 -0.39 -43.73 -13.76
CA LEU A 644 0.44 -44.50 -12.82
C LEU A 644 0.50 -43.82 -11.44
N LEU A 645 0.81 -42.53 -11.41
CA LEU A 645 0.90 -41.74 -10.18
C LEU A 645 -0.43 -41.66 -9.43
N VAL A 646 -1.54 -41.55 -10.16
CA VAL A 646 -2.89 -41.50 -9.57
C VAL A 646 -3.37 -42.86 -9.08
N ASP A 647 -3.23 -43.92 -9.87
CA ASP A 647 -3.82 -45.22 -9.58
C ASP A 647 -3.01 -46.03 -8.56
N PHE A 648 -1.69 -45.92 -8.59
CA PHE A 648 -0.81 -46.73 -7.74
C PHE A 648 -0.21 -45.95 -6.57
N TYR A 649 -0.06 -44.63 -6.72
CA TYR A 649 0.60 -43.79 -5.71
C TYR A 649 -0.32 -42.72 -5.12
N GLN A 650 -1.60 -42.68 -5.50
CA GLN A 650 -2.64 -41.84 -4.91
C GLN A 650 -2.34 -40.33 -5.01
N TYR A 651 -1.69 -39.90 -6.09
CA TYR A 651 -1.34 -38.49 -6.26
C TYR A 651 -2.56 -37.57 -6.38
N ASP A 652 -3.71 -38.09 -6.81
CA ASP A 652 -4.99 -37.38 -6.77
C ASP A 652 -5.44 -37.11 -5.34
N VAL A 653 -5.31 -38.08 -4.44
CA VAL A 653 -5.64 -37.94 -3.01
C VAL A 653 -4.75 -36.89 -2.34
N ASN A 654 -3.47 -36.83 -2.72
CA ASN A 654 -2.52 -35.82 -2.23
C ASN A 654 -3.00 -34.39 -2.52
N LEU A 655 -3.78 -34.17 -3.59
CA LEU A 655 -4.30 -32.84 -3.94
C LEU A 655 -5.33 -32.30 -2.94
N ILE A 656 -5.99 -33.15 -2.13
CA ILE A 656 -6.99 -32.70 -1.16
C ILE A 656 -6.33 -31.82 -0.08
N ASN A 657 -5.14 -32.21 0.39
CA ASN A 657 -4.37 -31.46 1.36
C ASN A 657 -3.13 -30.88 0.68
N GLU A 658 -3.36 -30.19 -0.43
CA GLU A 658 -2.29 -29.51 -1.16
C GLU A 658 -1.55 -28.54 -0.24
N LYS A 659 -2.29 -27.58 0.36
CA LYS A 659 -1.73 -26.69 1.38
C LYS A 659 -1.64 -27.40 2.73
N THR A 660 -0.42 -27.49 3.25
CA THR A 660 -0.17 -27.83 4.65
C THR A 660 -0.71 -26.71 5.55
N ILE A 661 -1.59 -27.06 6.50
CA ILE A 661 -2.27 -26.11 7.41
C ILE A 661 -1.64 -26.06 8.81
N ALA A 662 -0.49 -26.71 8.99
CA ALA A 662 0.21 -26.72 10.27
C ALA A 662 0.77 -25.33 10.57
N VAL A 663 0.48 -24.80 11.77
CA VAL A 663 0.79 -23.40 12.14
C VAL A 663 2.30 -23.10 12.13
N CYS A 664 3.16 -24.10 12.34
CA CYS A 664 4.61 -23.88 12.42
C CYS A 664 5.32 -23.96 11.06
N ASP A 665 4.57 -24.25 9.99
CA ASP A 665 5.11 -24.56 8.70
C ASP A 665 4.24 -23.91 7.62
N ASN A 666 4.34 -22.58 7.55
CA ASN A 666 3.65 -21.77 6.55
C ASN A 666 4.67 -21.30 5.51
N SER A 667 4.79 -22.06 4.42
CA SER A 667 5.61 -21.69 3.27
C SER A 667 4.80 -20.85 2.27
N PHE A 668 5.15 -19.57 2.14
CA PHE A 668 4.50 -18.66 1.18
C PHE A 668 4.96 -18.92 -0.26
N SER A 669 6.17 -19.43 -0.47
CA SER A 669 6.63 -19.88 -1.80
C SER A 669 5.79 -21.05 -2.31
N ASP A 670 5.49 -22.00 -1.44
CA ASP A 670 4.72 -23.19 -1.82
C ASP A 670 3.31 -22.81 -2.29
N ASP A 671 2.69 -21.81 -1.66
CA ASP A 671 1.41 -21.25 -2.10
C ASP A 671 1.47 -20.66 -3.51
N GLU A 672 2.54 -19.91 -3.84
CA GLU A 672 2.75 -19.36 -5.19
C GLU A 672 2.87 -20.49 -6.22
N LEU A 673 3.72 -21.48 -5.93
CA LEU A 673 3.95 -22.62 -6.80
C LEU A 673 2.70 -23.47 -7.01
N ALA A 674 1.90 -23.64 -5.95
CA ALA A 674 0.64 -24.36 -5.99
C ALA A 674 -0.36 -23.70 -6.95
N TYR A 675 -0.53 -22.38 -6.85
CA TYR A 675 -1.48 -21.66 -7.69
C TYR A 675 -1.05 -21.63 -9.16
N LEU A 676 0.25 -21.46 -9.45
CA LEU A 676 0.77 -21.62 -10.80
C LEU A 676 0.54 -23.03 -11.34
N SER A 677 0.69 -24.06 -10.51
CA SER A 677 0.48 -25.45 -10.90
C SER A 677 -1.01 -25.79 -11.10
N TYR A 678 -1.91 -25.26 -10.26
CA TYR A 678 -3.36 -25.36 -10.46
C TYR A 678 -3.78 -24.69 -11.77
N PHE A 679 -3.25 -23.50 -12.05
CA PHE A 679 -3.48 -22.81 -13.32
C PHE A 679 -3.04 -23.69 -14.50
N THR A 680 -1.82 -24.23 -14.44
CA THR A 680 -1.23 -25.08 -15.48
C THR A 680 -2.04 -26.36 -15.70
N LEU A 681 -2.48 -27.02 -14.62
CA LEU A 681 -3.31 -28.24 -14.71
C LEU A 681 -4.65 -27.97 -15.41
N VAL A 682 -5.35 -26.90 -15.03
CA VAL A 682 -6.64 -26.54 -15.67
C VAL A 682 -6.45 -26.04 -17.10
N HIS A 683 -5.34 -25.35 -17.39
CA HIS A 683 -4.97 -25.01 -18.76
C HIS A 683 -4.74 -26.27 -19.62
N GLY A 684 -4.09 -27.30 -19.06
CA GLY A 684 -3.98 -28.62 -19.67
C GLY A 684 -5.34 -29.26 -19.96
N PHE A 685 -6.28 -29.20 -19.01
CA PHE A 685 -7.64 -29.73 -19.21
C PHE A 685 -8.39 -29.01 -20.34
N HIS A 686 -8.32 -27.68 -20.37
CA HIS A 686 -8.88 -26.86 -21.43
C HIS A 686 -8.27 -27.21 -22.80
N THR A 687 -6.94 -27.39 -22.82
CA THR A 687 -6.19 -27.75 -24.03
C THR A 687 -6.59 -29.13 -24.53
N VAL A 688 -6.71 -30.16 -23.68
CA VAL A 688 -7.18 -31.50 -24.12
C VAL A 688 -8.55 -31.41 -24.81
N ALA A 689 -9.49 -30.65 -24.24
CA ALA A 689 -10.81 -30.48 -24.81
C ALA A 689 -10.77 -29.81 -26.20
N SER A 690 -9.95 -28.76 -26.34
CA SER A 690 -9.85 -27.94 -27.55
C SER A 690 -8.79 -28.42 -28.57
N SER A 691 -7.92 -29.37 -28.20
CA SER A 691 -6.74 -29.78 -28.98
C SER A 691 -7.11 -30.30 -30.36
N THR A 692 -6.34 -29.90 -31.38
CA THR A 692 -6.43 -30.43 -32.74
C THR A 692 -5.41 -31.54 -33.00
N VAL A 693 -4.43 -31.70 -32.10
CA VAL A 693 -3.38 -32.73 -32.17
C VAL A 693 -3.91 -34.08 -31.69
N LEU A 694 -4.76 -34.08 -30.65
CA LEU A 694 -5.32 -35.31 -30.08
C LEU A 694 -6.45 -35.89 -30.92
N THR A 695 -6.41 -37.20 -31.16
CA THR A 695 -7.53 -37.94 -31.74
C THR A 695 -8.73 -38.00 -30.77
N PRO A 696 -9.96 -38.27 -31.26
CA PRO A 696 -11.13 -38.43 -30.39
C PRO A 696 -10.92 -39.48 -29.28
N ASP A 697 -10.25 -40.59 -29.58
CA ASP A 697 -9.97 -41.65 -28.61
C ASP A 697 -8.98 -41.20 -27.54
N GLN A 698 -7.93 -40.46 -27.93
CA GLN A 698 -6.97 -39.86 -27.01
C GLN A 698 -7.62 -38.86 -26.05
N LYS A 699 -8.49 -37.99 -26.58
CA LYS A 699 -9.30 -37.09 -25.74
C LYS A 699 -10.16 -37.86 -24.76
N GLN A 700 -10.81 -38.94 -25.21
CA GLN A 700 -11.65 -39.79 -24.37
C GLN A 700 -10.85 -40.53 -23.29
N HIS A 701 -9.62 -40.95 -23.58
CA HIS A 701 -8.72 -41.56 -22.61
C HIS A 701 -8.34 -40.58 -21.50
N ALA A 702 -7.90 -39.37 -21.86
CA ALA A 702 -7.56 -38.33 -20.90
C ALA A 702 -8.77 -37.85 -20.08
N GLN A 703 -9.96 -37.86 -20.67
CA GLN A 703 -11.18 -37.39 -20.04
C GLN A 703 -11.47 -38.07 -18.69
N THR A 704 -11.23 -39.38 -18.56
CA THR A 704 -11.44 -40.10 -17.29
C THR A 704 -10.54 -39.58 -16.17
N LEU A 705 -9.25 -39.36 -16.48
CA LEU A 705 -8.28 -38.81 -15.53
C LEU A 705 -8.63 -37.37 -15.16
N ILE A 706 -8.95 -36.53 -16.15
CA ILE A 706 -9.35 -35.12 -15.96
C ILE A 706 -10.54 -35.01 -15.01
N GLU A 707 -11.54 -35.87 -15.18
CA GLU A 707 -12.74 -35.86 -14.35
C GLU A 707 -12.46 -36.20 -12.89
N ARG A 708 -11.60 -37.21 -12.66
CA ARG A 708 -11.14 -37.57 -11.32
C ARG A 708 -10.34 -36.42 -10.70
N LEU A 709 -9.28 -35.96 -11.38
CA LEU A 709 -8.45 -34.88 -10.88
C LEU A 709 -9.23 -33.60 -10.60
N SER A 710 -10.22 -33.26 -11.44
CA SER A 710 -11.06 -32.07 -11.26
C SER A 710 -11.79 -32.03 -9.91
N GLU A 711 -12.20 -33.18 -9.37
CA GLU A 711 -12.89 -33.24 -8.08
C GLU A 711 -11.91 -33.03 -6.92
N TYR A 712 -10.82 -33.80 -6.89
CA TYR A 712 -9.79 -33.72 -5.84
C TYR A 712 -9.11 -32.34 -5.80
N MET A 713 -8.75 -31.83 -6.97
CA MET A 713 -8.13 -30.51 -7.13
C MET A 713 -9.03 -29.39 -6.59
N LYS A 714 -10.34 -29.44 -6.83
CA LYS A 714 -11.28 -28.42 -6.34
C LYS A 714 -11.41 -28.42 -4.83
N ILE A 715 -11.41 -29.61 -4.22
CA ILE A 715 -11.44 -29.74 -2.77
C ILE A 715 -10.17 -29.10 -2.18
N GLY A 716 -8.99 -29.45 -2.71
CA GLY A 716 -7.72 -28.86 -2.32
C GLY A 716 -7.69 -27.35 -2.48
N LEU A 717 -8.02 -26.85 -3.68
CA LEU A 717 -8.06 -25.43 -4.00
C LEU A 717 -8.97 -24.66 -3.03
N ASN A 718 -10.17 -25.16 -2.74
CA ASN A 718 -11.08 -24.53 -1.80
C ASN A 718 -10.51 -24.50 -0.37
N LEU A 719 -9.82 -25.57 0.06
CA LEU A 719 -9.15 -25.61 1.36
C LEU A 719 -7.98 -24.62 1.43
N SER A 720 -7.10 -24.61 0.43
CA SER A 720 -5.98 -23.64 0.35
C SER A 720 -6.50 -22.21 0.30
N HIS A 721 -7.55 -21.93 -0.48
CA HIS A 721 -8.09 -20.58 -0.66
C HIS A 721 -8.84 -20.03 0.56
N LYS A 722 -9.32 -20.87 1.49
CA LYS A 722 -9.85 -20.39 2.79
C LYS A 722 -8.84 -19.53 3.55
N TYR A 723 -7.55 -19.84 3.41
CA TYR A 723 -6.47 -19.08 3.99
C TYR A 723 -6.03 -17.93 3.07
N LYS A 724 -5.79 -18.24 1.78
CA LYS A 724 -5.24 -17.24 0.84
C LYS A 724 -6.18 -16.08 0.54
N GLN A 725 -7.50 -16.25 0.62
CA GLN A 725 -8.43 -15.12 0.45
C GLN A 725 -8.20 -14.00 1.48
N MET A 726 -7.67 -14.33 2.67
CA MET A 726 -7.44 -13.35 3.74
C MET A 726 -6.37 -12.33 3.35
N GLU A 727 -5.47 -12.73 2.46
CA GLU A 727 -4.41 -11.88 1.90
C GLU A 727 -4.92 -10.87 0.87
N LYS A 728 -6.15 -11.07 0.37
CA LYS A 728 -6.77 -10.23 -0.67
C LYS A 728 -5.94 -10.13 -1.95
N SER A 729 -5.06 -11.10 -2.17
CA SER A 729 -4.10 -11.08 -3.26
C SER A 729 -4.80 -11.20 -4.61
N PRO A 730 -4.64 -10.22 -5.52
CA PRO A 730 -5.17 -10.31 -6.87
C PRO A 730 -4.61 -11.51 -7.64
N PHE A 731 -3.35 -11.92 -7.38
CA PHE A 731 -2.73 -13.09 -8.01
C PHE A 731 -3.47 -14.39 -7.67
N TYR A 732 -3.62 -14.69 -6.37
CA TYR A 732 -4.33 -15.88 -5.92
C TYR A 732 -5.81 -15.85 -6.34
N ASN A 733 -6.43 -14.67 -6.29
CA ASN A 733 -7.84 -14.49 -6.60
C ASN A 733 -8.17 -14.73 -8.09
N PHE A 734 -7.38 -14.18 -9.03
CA PHE A 734 -7.68 -14.39 -10.46
C PHE A 734 -7.44 -15.86 -10.86
N ILE A 735 -6.40 -16.49 -10.31
CA ILE A 735 -6.12 -17.90 -10.56
C ILE A 735 -7.25 -18.76 -9.98
N TYR A 736 -7.72 -18.47 -8.75
CA TYR A 736 -8.87 -19.18 -8.18
C TYR A 736 -10.09 -19.10 -9.10
N CYS A 737 -10.40 -17.91 -9.63
CA CYS A 737 -11.50 -17.70 -10.55
C CYS A 737 -11.36 -18.48 -11.86
N TYR A 738 -10.14 -18.54 -12.40
CA TYR A 738 -9.80 -19.36 -13.56
C TYR A 738 -9.97 -20.86 -13.27
N VAL A 739 -9.34 -21.36 -12.22
CA VAL A 739 -9.29 -22.80 -11.88
C VAL A 739 -10.67 -23.32 -11.44
N SER A 740 -11.47 -22.51 -10.75
CA SER A 740 -12.80 -22.89 -10.29
C SER A 740 -13.87 -22.91 -11.39
N GLY A 741 -13.59 -22.36 -12.58
CA GLY A 741 -14.54 -22.34 -13.70
C GLY A 741 -15.49 -21.14 -13.72
N GLN A 742 -15.16 -20.07 -13.00
CA GLN A 742 -16.05 -18.91 -12.87
C GLN A 742 -15.83 -17.86 -13.97
N VAL A 743 -14.71 -17.93 -14.69
CA VAL A 743 -14.39 -17.10 -15.87
C VAL A 743 -14.80 -17.80 -17.17
N ASN A 744 -14.90 -17.06 -18.27
CA ASN A 744 -15.48 -17.57 -19.53
C ASN A 744 -14.64 -18.71 -20.15
N GLU A 745 -13.33 -18.63 -20.01
CA GLU A 745 -12.31 -19.50 -20.58
C GLU A 745 -12.47 -20.93 -20.06
N THR A 746 -12.79 -21.10 -18.78
CA THR A 746 -12.86 -22.42 -18.12
C THR A 746 -14.27 -22.83 -17.72
N ARG A 747 -15.27 -21.96 -17.88
CA ARG A 747 -16.69 -22.23 -17.52
C ARG A 747 -17.23 -23.53 -18.12
N GLN A 748 -16.83 -23.87 -19.35
CA GLN A 748 -17.35 -25.06 -20.03
C GLN A 748 -16.85 -26.36 -19.40
N LEU A 749 -15.66 -26.37 -18.81
CA LEU A 749 -15.07 -27.54 -18.15
C LEU A 749 -15.91 -28.01 -16.96
N PHE A 750 -16.64 -27.08 -16.31
CA PHE A 750 -17.31 -27.34 -15.04
C PHE A 750 -18.84 -27.16 -15.07
N ARG A 751 -19.42 -26.79 -16.23
CA ARG A 751 -20.85 -26.48 -16.39
C ARG A 751 -21.82 -27.67 -16.29
N LYS A 752 -21.33 -28.90 -16.47
CA LYS A 752 -22.17 -30.07 -16.81
C LYS A 752 -22.35 -31.13 -15.73
N ARG A 753 -21.88 -30.92 -14.50
CA ARG A 753 -21.85 -32.00 -13.51
C ARG A 753 -22.51 -31.60 -12.21
N SER A 754 -23.31 -32.52 -11.66
CA SER A 754 -23.66 -32.59 -10.25
C SER A 754 -22.38 -32.84 -9.46
N VAL A 755 -21.48 -31.86 -9.46
CA VAL A 755 -20.45 -31.80 -8.46
C VAL A 755 -21.21 -31.79 -7.14
N SER A 756 -20.89 -32.74 -6.27
CA SER A 756 -21.42 -32.79 -4.91
C SER A 756 -21.48 -31.38 -4.33
N SER A 757 -22.48 -31.06 -3.51
CA SER A 757 -22.55 -29.76 -2.82
C SER A 757 -21.28 -29.43 -2.00
N SER A 758 -20.41 -30.42 -1.77
CA SER A 758 -19.08 -30.27 -1.16
C SER A 758 -17.96 -29.80 -2.09
N ALA A 759 -18.21 -29.65 -3.41
CA ALA A 759 -17.20 -29.24 -4.41
C ALA A 759 -17.68 -28.10 -5.33
N SER A 760 -18.75 -27.39 -4.95
CA SER A 760 -19.02 -26.03 -5.46
C SER A 760 -17.92 -25.06 -5.03
N SER A 761 -17.71 -23.97 -5.78
CA SER A 761 -16.79 -22.91 -5.36
C SER A 761 -17.32 -22.26 -4.08
N ASP A 762 -16.52 -22.28 -3.01
CA ASP A 762 -16.85 -21.63 -1.74
C ASP A 762 -16.78 -20.08 -1.85
N PHE A 763 -16.11 -19.57 -2.89
CA PHE A 763 -15.81 -18.16 -3.07
C PHE A 763 -16.39 -17.60 -4.36
N ASP A 764 -16.96 -16.39 -4.25
CA ASP A 764 -17.53 -15.63 -5.36
C ASP A 764 -16.48 -14.71 -6.00
N CYS A 765 -16.31 -14.84 -7.31
CA CYS A 765 -15.32 -14.07 -8.06
C CYS A 765 -15.61 -12.56 -8.11
N SER A 766 -16.87 -12.12 -7.92
CA SER A 766 -17.14 -10.68 -7.80
C SER A 766 -16.49 -10.11 -6.53
N SER A 767 -16.65 -10.79 -5.40
CA SER A 767 -16.00 -10.41 -4.13
C SER A 767 -14.47 -10.49 -4.21
N LEU A 768 -13.93 -11.57 -4.75
CA LEU A 768 -12.48 -11.75 -4.90
C LEU A 768 -11.86 -10.68 -5.82
N SER A 769 -12.59 -10.24 -6.84
CA SER A 769 -12.16 -9.16 -7.73
C SER A 769 -12.11 -7.81 -7.02
N MET A 770 -13.08 -7.51 -6.15
CA MET A 770 -13.06 -6.29 -5.33
C MET A 770 -11.88 -6.25 -4.37
N ASP A 771 -11.54 -7.40 -3.76
CA ASP A 771 -10.34 -7.54 -2.93
C ASP A 771 -9.06 -7.29 -3.73
N GLY A 772 -8.96 -7.88 -4.92
CA GLY A 772 -7.84 -7.64 -5.83
C GLY A 772 -7.72 -6.18 -6.27
N VAL A 773 -8.85 -5.50 -6.55
CA VAL A 773 -8.89 -4.07 -6.87
C VAL A 773 -8.36 -3.23 -5.72
N TRP A 774 -8.84 -3.46 -4.49
CA TRP A 774 -8.34 -2.76 -3.31
C TRP A 774 -6.82 -2.94 -3.16
N TYR A 775 -6.33 -4.17 -3.30
CA TYR A 775 -4.91 -4.48 -3.18
C TYR A 775 -4.07 -3.75 -4.23
N LEU A 776 -4.47 -3.79 -5.51
CA LEU A 776 -3.76 -3.09 -6.60
C LEU A 776 -3.80 -1.56 -6.41
N ARG A 777 -4.89 -1.00 -5.88
CA ARG A 777 -4.98 0.43 -5.54
C ARG A 777 -4.00 0.80 -4.43
N ARG A 778 -3.90 -0.03 -3.39
CA ARG A 778 -3.00 0.16 -2.26
C ARG A 778 -1.55 -0.24 -2.54
N TRP A 779 -1.19 -0.78 -3.70
CA TRP A 779 0.21 -1.09 -4.02
C TRP A 779 1.10 0.18 -4.02
N PRO A 780 2.28 0.22 -3.37
CA PRO A 780 3.10 1.42 -3.37
C PRO A 780 3.74 1.70 -4.75
N LEU A 781 3.85 2.96 -5.16
CA LEU A 781 4.56 3.32 -6.42
C LEU A 781 6.08 3.15 -6.30
N GLU A 782 6.65 3.43 -5.13
CA GLU A 782 8.07 3.16 -4.85
C GLU A 782 8.24 1.68 -4.45
N LEU A 783 9.02 0.95 -5.24
CA LEU A 783 9.31 -0.47 -5.02
C LEU A 783 10.61 -0.71 -4.22
N ILE A 784 11.22 0.34 -3.67
CA ILE A 784 12.29 0.20 -2.67
C ILE A 784 11.70 -0.57 -1.48
N ASN A 785 12.42 -1.60 -1.01
CA ASN A 785 12.05 -2.37 0.16
C ASN A 785 12.39 -1.60 1.45
N TRP A 786 11.71 -0.48 1.67
CA TRP A 786 11.88 0.38 2.84
C TRP A 786 11.56 -0.38 4.12
N GLN A 787 12.44 -0.26 5.13
CA GLN A 787 12.23 -0.83 6.45
C GLN A 787 10.94 -0.28 7.07
N GLN A 788 10.03 -1.17 7.48
CA GLN A 788 8.77 -0.84 8.16
C GLN A 788 8.83 -1.14 9.66
N PHE A 789 7.95 -0.47 10.41
CA PHE A 789 7.84 -0.58 11.86
C PHE A 789 6.37 -0.55 12.26
N ASN A 790 5.74 -1.72 12.33
CA ASN A 790 4.32 -1.87 12.64
C ASN A 790 4.05 -2.74 13.87
N SER A 791 5.06 -3.38 14.48
CA SER A 791 4.85 -4.31 15.61
C SER A 791 4.33 -3.67 16.91
N ASP A 792 4.37 -2.34 17.01
CA ASP A 792 3.81 -1.57 18.12
C ASP A 792 2.49 -0.83 17.77
N ARG A 793 1.91 -1.13 16.59
CA ARG A 793 0.58 -0.65 16.23
C ARG A 793 -0.49 -1.21 17.17
N LEU A 794 -1.36 -0.34 17.66
CA LEU A 794 -2.40 -0.71 18.62
C LEU A 794 -3.68 -1.22 17.96
N ASP A 795 -3.84 -0.96 16.66
CA ASP A 795 -4.94 -1.44 15.82
C ASP A 795 -4.67 -2.81 15.20
N VAL A 796 -3.46 -3.35 15.35
CA VAL A 796 -3.09 -4.68 14.88
C VAL A 796 -3.37 -5.72 15.95
N LEU A 797 -4.10 -6.76 15.55
CA LEU A 797 -4.21 -8.00 16.33
C LEU A 797 -3.03 -8.90 15.96
N ILE A 798 -2.30 -9.37 16.97
CA ILE A 798 -1.17 -10.29 16.78
C ILE A 798 -1.71 -11.72 16.67
N ASN A 799 -1.24 -12.45 15.66
CA ASN A 799 -1.48 -13.88 15.55
C ASN A 799 -0.71 -14.61 16.65
N VAL A 800 -1.41 -15.33 17.52
CA VAL A 800 -0.80 -16.13 18.60
C VAL A 800 -0.91 -17.60 18.21
N PRO A 801 0.14 -18.23 17.68
CA PRO A 801 0.09 -19.62 17.26
C PRO A 801 -0.10 -20.54 18.46
N ALA A 802 -0.81 -21.66 18.26
CA ALA A 802 -1.11 -22.61 19.32
C ALA A 802 0.13 -23.31 19.91
N ALA A 803 1.21 -23.47 19.14
CA ALA A 803 2.46 -24.11 19.58
C ALA A 803 3.65 -23.86 18.61
N CYS A 804 4.17 -22.63 18.49
CA CYS A 804 5.42 -22.37 17.76
C CYS A 804 6.13 -21.12 18.33
N ASP A 805 7.46 -21.08 18.33
CA ASP A 805 8.25 -19.84 18.53
C ASP A 805 8.28 -19.04 17.22
N SER A 806 7.13 -18.51 16.78
CA SER A 806 7.07 -17.69 15.56
C SER A 806 7.32 -16.21 15.86
N SER A 807 7.70 -15.46 14.82
CA SER A 807 7.73 -14.00 14.82
C SER A 807 6.34 -13.42 15.16
N LYS A 808 6.31 -12.15 15.59
CA LYS A 808 5.06 -11.40 15.77
C LYS A 808 4.46 -11.08 14.40
N GLU A 809 3.54 -11.92 13.96
CA GLU A 809 2.74 -11.69 12.76
C GLU A 809 1.40 -11.02 13.10
N SER A 810 0.87 -10.28 12.15
CA SER A 810 -0.51 -9.81 12.19
C SER A 810 -1.50 -10.96 11.96
N LEU A 811 -2.68 -10.89 12.59
CA LEU A 811 -3.79 -11.80 12.32
C LEU A 811 -4.43 -11.54 10.95
N THR A 812 -4.40 -10.28 10.50
CA THR A 812 -4.90 -9.82 9.21
C THR A 812 -3.84 -8.95 8.55
N PRO A 813 -3.61 -9.09 7.22
CA PRO A 813 -2.54 -8.37 6.55
C PRO A 813 -2.77 -6.85 6.61
N LEU A 814 -1.67 -6.11 6.72
CA LEU A 814 -1.68 -4.66 6.55
C LEU A 814 -1.83 -4.28 5.07
N PRO A 815 -2.33 -3.06 4.77
CA PRO A 815 -2.35 -2.56 3.39
C PRO A 815 -0.95 -2.63 2.73
N PRO A 816 -0.85 -2.97 1.43
CA PRO A 816 0.44 -3.10 0.72
C PRO A 816 1.36 -1.87 0.80
N ASP A 817 0.81 -0.67 0.87
CA ASP A 817 1.57 0.58 1.00
C ASP A 817 1.94 0.93 2.46
N GLU A 818 1.58 0.09 3.44
CA GLU A 818 1.94 0.20 4.86
C GLU A 818 2.91 -0.91 5.32
N ARG A 819 3.34 -1.77 4.40
CA ARG A 819 4.27 -2.89 4.63
C ARG A 819 5.51 -2.80 3.72
N SER A 820 6.49 -3.68 3.97
CA SER A 820 7.67 -3.83 3.12
C SER A 820 7.24 -4.22 1.71
N THR A 821 8.05 -3.87 0.70
CA THR A 821 7.75 -4.28 -0.68
C THR A 821 8.11 -5.75 -0.80
N GLN A 822 7.15 -6.57 -1.22
CA GLN A 822 7.23 -8.02 -1.17
C GLN A 822 6.59 -8.64 -2.43
N LEU A 823 7.13 -9.79 -2.86
CA LEU A 823 6.59 -10.62 -3.95
C LEU A 823 5.46 -11.53 -3.42
N TRP A 824 4.86 -12.36 -4.28
CA TRP A 824 3.73 -13.22 -3.87
C TRP A 824 4.14 -14.40 -2.98
N ASN A 825 5.41 -14.76 -3.00
CA ASN A 825 6.02 -15.78 -2.14
C ASN A 825 6.46 -15.27 -0.76
N SER A 826 6.10 -14.04 -0.38
CA SER A 826 6.53 -13.39 0.86
C SER A 826 5.42 -13.34 1.92
N GLY A 827 5.81 -13.24 3.19
CA GLY A 827 4.90 -13.17 4.33
C GLY A 827 4.17 -11.84 4.45
N VAL A 828 2.93 -11.76 3.94
CA VAL A 828 2.11 -10.53 4.01
C VAL A 828 1.66 -10.15 5.43
N TYR A 829 1.88 -11.04 6.40
CA TYR A 829 1.52 -10.85 7.80
C TYR A 829 2.67 -10.26 8.64
N ASP A 830 3.87 -10.16 8.06
CA ASP A 830 5.04 -9.57 8.71
C ASP A 830 4.82 -8.09 9.01
N LEU A 831 5.11 -7.71 10.25
CA LEU A 831 4.90 -6.34 10.73
C LEU A 831 6.13 -5.45 10.53
N ASP A 832 7.32 -6.01 10.72
CA ASP A 832 8.59 -5.30 10.71
C ASP A 832 9.55 -6.00 9.74
N ASP A 833 9.74 -5.43 8.55
CA ASP A 833 10.57 -6.01 7.49
C ASP A 833 11.11 -4.89 6.56
N GLY A 834 12.08 -5.21 5.70
CA GLY A 834 12.74 -4.31 4.77
C GLY A 834 14.04 -3.70 5.31
N ASN A 835 14.88 -3.21 4.41
CA ASN A 835 16.21 -2.68 4.74
C ASN A 835 16.58 -1.38 3.98
N GLY A 836 15.80 -1.00 2.97
CA GLY A 836 16.06 0.14 2.08
C GLY A 836 17.31 -0.01 1.19
N LEU A 837 17.84 -1.22 1.04
CA LEU A 837 19.01 -1.54 0.21
C LEU A 837 18.67 -2.47 -0.97
N TYR A 838 17.40 -2.79 -1.15
CA TYR A 838 16.91 -3.56 -2.28
C TYR A 838 15.70 -2.86 -2.89
N GLU A 839 15.58 -2.90 -4.21
CA GLU A 839 14.41 -2.46 -4.96
C GLU A 839 13.84 -3.61 -5.77
N GLU A 840 12.54 -3.81 -5.62
CA GLU A 840 11.79 -4.86 -6.29
C GLU A 840 11.35 -4.45 -7.70
N TYR A 841 11.11 -5.43 -8.56
CA TYR A 841 10.52 -5.23 -9.89
C TYR A 841 8.98 -5.33 -9.85
N PRO A 842 8.26 -4.72 -10.82
CA PRO A 842 6.80 -4.66 -10.80
C PRO A 842 6.08 -5.91 -11.34
N ALA A 843 6.77 -7.03 -11.56
CA ALA A 843 6.20 -8.22 -12.22
C ALA A 843 4.95 -8.76 -11.49
N SER A 844 4.98 -8.79 -10.15
CA SER A 844 3.84 -9.21 -9.33
C SER A 844 2.59 -8.36 -9.59
N TYR A 845 2.74 -7.05 -9.68
CA TYR A 845 1.64 -6.14 -10.02
C TYR A 845 1.15 -6.37 -11.45
N LEU A 846 2.08 -6.43 -12.42
CA LEU A 846 1.75 -6.51 -13.84
C LEU A 846 1.06 -7.83 -14.19
N LEU A 847 1.54 -8.97 -13.67
CA LEU A 847 0.90 -10.27 -13.87
C LEU A 847 -0.53 -10.26 -13.36
N SER A 848 -0.74 -9.79 -12.13
CA SER A 848 -2.07 -9.73 -11.52
C SER A 848 -3.01 -8.79 -12.26
N TYR A 849 -2.56 -7.59 -12.60
CA TYR A 849 -3.36 -6.63 -13.34
C TYR A 849 -3.78 -7.18 -14.70
N TRP A 850 -2.82 -7.63 -15.52
CA TRP A 850 -3.13 -8.12 -16.87
C TRP A 850 -3.88 -9.45 -16.85
N GLY A 851 -3.61 -10.34 -15.89
CA GLY A 851 -4.38 -11.57 -15.69
C GLY A 851 -5.84 -11.28 -15.35
N MET A 852 -6.10 -10.39 -14.39
CA MET A 852 -7.47 -10.00 -14.06
C MET A 852 -8.18 -9.29 -15.22
N ARG A 853 -7.49 -8.45 -16.01
CA ARG A 853 -8.06 -7.85 -17.23
C ARG A 853 -8.40 -8.93 -18.27
N TYR A 854 -7.49 -9.87 -18.50
CA TYR A 854 -7.66 -10.92 -19.50
C TYR A 854 -8.87 -11.81 -19.21
N PHE A 855 -9.07 -12.17 -17.93
CA PHE A 855 -10.22 -12.96 -17.48
C PHE A 855 -11.49 -12.15 -17.20
N ASN A 856 -11.54 -10.88 -17.62
CA ASN A 856 -12.70 -10.00 -17.47
C ASN A 856 -13.16 -9.83 -15.99
N LEU A 857 -12.20 -9.77 -15.07
CA LEU A 857 -12.42 -9.56 -13.63
C LEU A 857 -12.31 -8.06 -13.23
N LEU A 858 -11.99 -7.19 -14.19
CA LEU A 858 -11.74 -5.75 -14.00
C LEU A 858 -12.49 -4.88 -15.03
N GLY A 859 -13.47 -5.42 -15.77
CA GLY A 859 -14.04 -4.76 -16.94
C GLY A 859 -13.14 -4.91 -18.17
#